data_AF-A0A7H8QNW5-F1
#
_entry.id   AF-A0A7H8QNW5-F1
#
_cell.length_a   1.000
_cell.length_b   1.000
_cell.length_c   1.000
_cell.angle_alpha   90.00
_cell.angle_beta   90.00
_cell.angle_gamma   90.00
#
_symmetry.space_group_name_H-M   'P 1'
#
loop_
_entity.id
_entity.type
_entity.pdbx_description
1 polymer ?
#
loop_
_entity_poly.entity_id
_entity_poly.type
_entity_poly.pdbx_seq_one_letter_code
_entity_poly.pdbx_strand_id
1 'polypeptide(L)'
;MFQSAHSLAVAALGLSASALAIPVRRDVSADVLANLNLFEQYSATAYCASDYNAAAGATISCEADNCPLVQEAGATALYSFYDVGTGDNTGLIAKDDTNKLIVLTFRGSHNFENWIANLKFAKIDASATCDGCETHDGFTKAWQSVSANITAQLSDAVSANPDYQIVATGHSLGAALATLAAVDLRLAGNKVDLYTYGSPRVGNTAFATFLSSQSGGTNYRVTHTDDPVPKLPPLDFGYSQPTPEYWDTAATNASVKGTDITVVQGIDSDQGNDGTPTGLDIAAHLWYFNGIAKCAMELAGPGSTGRASKRVVARASAVAMLLHGTVKPMRPVSGRRRLRPLILALMVLCGIYWISTTPNHRLSTSISSSRSSSRSPASLERFSSPNAKAAGAGLQVPVSAPTPASTASKKDLVVASMLGDNTTWLYDNLPDWRKNVFVVDDKTADLTVVKNKGRESMVYLTYIIDNYDHLPDHMLFIHSSRYQWHNDDPYYDGVPMINRFQIPYLEEVGYVNLRCAWVLGCPEEIHPMTDSDIDVVHAGAYFMNGFKALFPGTKVPDAVGVSCCAQFGVARWKILERPKSDYQRYKKWLLETDLDDAMSGRIMEYSWHMIFGMEPIHCPDAAECYCKVWGLCDLNCSPWDCEDRYILPPFSNLPEGWPYIGWNGEPQDPTARDVPEVIF
;
A
#
# COMPACT_ATOMS: atom_id res chain seq x y z
N MET A 1 33.41 55.84 50.87
CA MET A 1 32.13 55.11 51.03
C MET A 1 31.85 54.45 49.70
N PHE A 2 32.24 53.18 49.49
CA PHE A 2 31.36 51.99 49.61
C PHE A 2 30.00 52.25 48.92
N GLN A 3 29.54 51.51 47.92
CA GLN A 3 29.69 50.10 47.55
C GLN A 3 28.97 49.95 46.19
N SER A 4 29.37 49.03 45.30
CA SER A 4 28.44 48.19 44.51
C SER A 4 29.15 47.26 43.51
N ALA A 5 29.07 45.97 43.83
CA ALA A 5 28.91 44.78 42.98
C ALA A 5 29.74 44.62 41.68
N HIS A 6 30.67 43.68 41.73
CA HIS A 6 31.22 42.96 40.58
C HIS A 6 30.17 41.97 40.02
N SER A 7 29.96 42.01 38.70
CA SER A 7 29.37 40.90 37.95
C SER A 7 30.43 40.41 36.97
N LEU A 8 30.93 39.19 37.20
CA LEU A 8 31.74 38.46 36.24
C LEU A 8 30.86 38.06 35.05
N ALA A 9 31.20 38.55 33.86
CA ALA A 9 30.71 37.98 32.61
C ALA A 9 31.54 36.71 32.32
N VAL A 10 30.92 35.54 32.45
CA VAL A 10 31.48 34.28 31.94
C VAL A 10 31.30 34.28 30.42
N ALA A 11 32.40 34.39 29.69
CA ALA A 11 32.41 34.17 28.25
C ALA A 11 32.19 32.68 27.97
N ALA A 12 31.00 32.31 27.54
CA ALA A 12 30.74 30.99 26.97
C ALA A 12 31.41 30.90 25.59
N LEU A 13 32.59 30.26 25.54
CA LEU A 13 33.17 29.77 24.31
C LEU A 13 32.27 28.65 23.77
N GLY A 14 31.42 28.99 22.81
CA GLY A 14 30.70 28.01 22.00
C GLY A 14 31.70 27.21 21.18
N LEU A 15 32.07 26.03 21.68
CA LEU A 15 32.64 24.97 20.86
C LEU A 15 31.52 24.46 19.96
N SER A 16 31.51 24.91 18.71
CA SER A 16 30.76 24.28 17.64
C SER A 16 31.29 22.86 17.46
N ALA A 17 30.57 21.88 17.99
CA ALA A 17 30.71 20.49 17.60
C ALA A 17 30.29 20.42 16.12
N SER A 18 31.26 20.54 15.23
CA SER A 18 31.09 20.16 13.84
C SER A 18 30.81 18.66 13.86
N ALA A 19 29.60 18.25 13.51
CA ALA A 19 29.30 16.85 13.23
C ALA A 19 30.33 16.37 12.21
N LEU A 20 31.24 15.50 12.65
CA LEU A 20 32.17 14.83 11.76
C LEU A 20 31.32 13.98 10.82
N ALA A 21 31.21 14.38 9.55
CA ALA A 21 30.65 13.53 8.51
C ALA A 21 31.46 12.23 8.52
N ILE A 22 30.82 11.13 8.93
CA ILE A 22 31.42 9.80 8.86
C ILE A 22 31.64 9.52 7.37
N PRO A 23 32.87 9.21 6.92
CA PRO A 23 33.14 9.01 5.52
C PRO A 23 32.37 7.79 5.01
N VAL A 24 31.50 7.99 4.01
CA VAL A 24 30.88 6.93 3.22
C VAL A 24 32.00 6.07 2.61
N ARG A 25 32.05 4.79 2.99
CA ARG A 25 32.99 3.86 2.37
C ARG A 25 32.37 3.38 1.06
N ARG A 26 33.04 3.71 -0.03
CA ARG A 26 32.86 2.99 -1.29
C ARG A 26 33.78 1.78 -1.27
N ASP A 27 33.24 0.64 -1.71
CA ASP A 27 33.90 -0.67 -1.79
C ASP A 27 33.79 -1.54 -0.51
N VAL A 28 33.22 -2.73 -0.68
CA VAL A 28 33.17 -3.83 0.31
C VAL A 28 34.23 -4.89 -0.01
N SER A 29 34.62 -5.70 0.98
CA SER A 29 35.54 -6.81 0.69
C SER A 29 34.91 -7.82 -0.26
N ALA A 30 35.74 -8.56 -0.98
CA ALA A 30 35.29 -9.65 -1.85
C ALA A 30 34.43 -10.68 -1.08
N ASP A 31 34.79 -10.98 0.16
CA ASP A 31 34.03 -11.92 1.01
C ASP A 31 32.65 -11.38 1.38
N VAL A 32 32.54 -10.08 1.69
CA VAL A 32 31.24 -9.46 1.97
C VAL A 32 30.37 -9.48 0.71
N LEU A 33 30.92 -9.08 -0.44
CA LEU A 33 30.19 -9.14 -1.72
C LEU A 33 29.70 -10.57 -2.04
N ALA A 34 30.57 -11.56 -1.84
CA ALA A 34 30.23 -12.97 -2.07
C ALA A 34 29.09 -13.44 -1.16
N ASN A 35 29.12 -13.08 0.13
CA ASN A 35 28.05 -13.40 1.06
C ASN A 35 26.75 -12.66 0.73
N LEU A 36 26.81 -11.37 0.36
CA LEU A 36 25.63 -10.62 -0.08
C LEU A 36 24.97 -11.27 -1.29
N ASN A 37 25.73 -11.81 -2.24
CA ASN A 37 25.19 -12.55 -3.38
C ASN A 37 24.65 -13.94 -2.96
N LEU A 38 25.36 -14.68 -2.10
CA LEU A 38 24.91 -15.99 -1.64
C LEU A 38 23.57 -15.91 -0.89
N PHE A 39 23.42 -14.96 0.03
CA PHE A 39 22.19 -14.84 0.83
C PHE A 39 21.03 -14.19 0.08
N GLU A 40 21.32 -13.47 -0.99
CA GLU A 40 20.31 -13.04 -1.95
C GLU A 40 19.69 -14.25 -2.64
N GLN A 41 20.54 -15.17 -3.10
CA GLN A 41 20.09 -16.41 -3.70
C GLN A 41 19.35 -17.31 -2.72
N TYR A 42 19.74 -17.36 -1.44
CA TYR A 42 18.92 -17.99 -0.42
C TYR A 42 17.57 -17.31 -0.28
N SER A 43 17.50 -15.98 -0.26
CA SER A 43 16.22 -15.25 -0.27
C SER A 43 15.36 -15.60 -1.49
N ALA A 44 15.98 -15.82 -2.64
CA ALA A 44 15.31 -16.23 -3.88
C ALA A 44 14.67 -17.63 -3.79
N THR A 45 15.27 -18.57 -3.05
CA THR A 45 14.71 -19.94 -2.86
C THR A 45 13.30 -19.92 -2.29
N ALA A 46 12.96 -18.93 -1.45
CA ALA A 46 11.63 -18.83 -0.85
C ALA A 46 10.53 -18.48 -1.86
N TYR A 47 10.86 -18.03 -3.07
CA TYR A 47 9.92 -17.81 -4.17
C TYR A 47 9.76 -19.04 -5.08
N CYS A 48 10.58 -20.07 -4.91
CA CYS A 48 10.63 -21.25 -5.76
C CYS A 48 9.74 -22.36 -5.21
N ALA A 49 8.71 -22.74 -5.97
CA ALA A 49 7.72 -23.73 -5.54
C ALA A 49 8.35 -25.11 -5.33
N SER A 50 9.46 -25.40 -6.03
CA SER A 50 10.24 -26.61 -5.80
C SER A 50 10.81 -26.67 -4.38
N ASP A 51 11.09 -25.52 -3.77
CA ASP A 51 11.89 -25.39 -2.55
C ASP A 51 11.00 -25.12 -1.33
N TYR A 52 10.01 -24.21 -1.42
CA TYR A 52 9.07 -23.97 -0.31
C TYR A 52 8.01 -25.08 -0.13
N ASN A 53 7.87 -26.00 -1.10
CA ASN A 53 7.11 -27.25 -0.95
C ASN A 53 8.01 -28.49 -0.77
N ALA A 54 9.32 -28.30 -0.65
CA ALA A 54 10.27 -29.39 -0.59
C ALA A 54 10.04 -30.25 0.66
N ALA A 55 10.15 -31.58 0.48
CA ALA A 55 10.23 -32.49 1.62
C ALA A 55 11.57 -32.33 2.34
N ALA A 56 11.59 -32.59 3.65
CA ALA A 56 12.83 -32.59 4.43
C ALA A 56 13.89 -33.52 3.81
N GLY A 57 15.11 -33.00 3.65
CA GLY A 57 16.24 -33.67 3.00
C GLY A 57 16.32 -33.49 1.48
N ALA A 58 15.33 -32.86 0.84
CA ALA A 58 15.41 -32.58 -0.59
C ALA A 58 16.43 -31.47 -0.88
N THR A 59 17.15 -31.60 -1.99
CA THR A 59 18.11 -30.59 -2.46
C THR A 59 17.39 -29.36 -2.99
N ILE A 60 17.89 -28.18 -2.63
CA ILE A 60 17.39 -26.89 -3.13
C ILE A 60 17.73 -26.77 -4.62
N SER A 61 16.74 -26.34 -5.41
CA SER A 61 16.84 -26.44 -6.86
C SER A 61 16.46 -25.20 -7.65
N CYS A 62 15.71 -24.24 -7.11
CA CYS A 62 15.27 -23.01 -7.79
C CYS A 62 14.97 -23.18 -9.29
N GLU A 63 13.72 -23.49 -9.65
CA GLU A 63 13.32 -23.78 -11.03
C GLU A 63 13.64 -22.67 -12.05
N ALA A 64 13.90 -21.44 -11.60
CA ALA A 64 14.22 -20.28 -12.43
C ALA A 64 15.72 -20.01 -12.62
N ASP A 65 16.59 -20.92 -12.19
CA ASP A 65 18.07 -20.80 -12.24
C ASP A 65 18.60 -19.51 -11.58
N ASN A 66 17.90 -19.00 -10.55
CA ASN A 66 18.27 -17.79 -9.83
C ASN A 66 19.02 -18.04 -8.51
N CYS A 67 19.34 -19.29 -8.16
CA CYS A 67 20.16 -19.62 -6.98
C CYS A 67 21.37 -20.58 -7.23
N PRO A 68 22.20 -20.35 -8.28
CA PRO A 68 23.27 -21.27 -8.65
C PRO A 68 24.32 -21.55 -7.56
N LEU A 69 24.62 -20.58 -6.69
CA LEU A 69 25.57 -20.77 -5.59
C LEU A 69 25.01 -21.67 -4.50
N VAL A 70 23.70 -21.58 -4.25
CA VAL A 70 22.99 -22.43 -3.27
C VAL A 70 22.92 -23.88 -3.80
N GLN A 71 22.65 -24.05 -5.10
CA GLN A 71 22.69 -25.35 -5.76
C GLN A 71 24.10 -25.96 -5.73
N GLU A 72 25.14 -25.18 -6.05
CA GLU A 72 26.54 -25.64 -6.03
C GLU A 72 26.99 -26.05 -4.62
N ALA A 73 26.52 -25.34 -3.59
CA ALA A 73 26.77 -25.70 -2.19
C ALA A 73 26.08 -27.00 -1.76
N GLY A 74 25.13 -27.52 -2.56
CA GLY A 74 24.40 -28.75 -2.28
C GLY A 74 23.43 -28.60 -1.10
N ALA A 75 22.88 -27.41 -0.90
CA ALA A 75 22.00 -27.12 0.22
C ALA A 75 20.71 -27.99 0.18
N THR A 76 20.20 -28.34 1.35
CA THR A 76 18.99 -29.18 1.50
C THR A 76 17.94 -28.51 2.38
N ALA A 77 16.66 -28.68 2.06
CA ALA A 77 15.57 -28.21 2.90
C ALA A 77 15.47 -29.10 4.16
N LEU A 78 15.53 -28.52 5.35
CA LEU A 78 15.22 -29.20 6.61
C LEU A 78 13.73 -29.13 6.93
N TYR A 79 13.13 -27.96 6.68
CA TYR A 79 11.73 -27.69 6.92
C TYR A 79 11.25 -26.62 5.94
N SER A 80 10.14 -26.85 5.25
CA SER A 80 9.52 -25.86 4.37
C SER A 80 8.10 -25.57 4.82
N PHE A 81 7.64 -24.34 4.62
CA PHE A 81 6.32 -23.88 5.03
C PHE A 81 5.74 -22.94 3.96
N TYR A 82 4.43 -23.09 3.71
CA TYR A 82 3.73 -22.36 2.66
C TYR A 82 2.38 -21.88 3.19
N ASP A 83 2.12 -20.58 3.07
CA ASP A 83 0.89 -19.91 3.47
C ASP A 83 0.35 -20.39 4.83
N VAL A 84 1.22 -20.38 5.84
CA VAL A 84 0.88 -20.81 7.21
C VAL A 84 0.62 -19.61 8.13
N GLY A 85 -0.33 -19.77 9.04
CA GLY A 85 -0.66 -18.73 10.01
C GLY A 85 -1.36 -17.53 9.36
N THR A 86 -0.95 -16.31 9.74
CA THR A 86 -1.53 -15.07 9.19
C THR A 86 -0.48 -14.29 8.42
N GLY A 87 -0.85 -13.70 7.28
CA GLY A 87 0.06 -12.83 6.52
C GLY A 87 0.95 -13.57 5.52
N ASP A 88 0.47 -14.69 4.97
CA ASP A 88 1.12 -15.37 3.84
C ASP A 88 2.57 -15.81 4.15
N ASN A 89 2.80 -16.38 5.34
CA ASN A 89 4.13 -16.83 5.73
C ASN A 89 4.53 -18.04 4.88
N THR A 90 5.48 -17.81 3.98
CA THR A 90 6.10 -18.83 3.16
C THR A 90 7.61 -18.75 3.28
N GLY A 91 8.29 -19.89 3.27
CA GLY A 91 9.72 -19.96 3.42
C GLY A 91 10.22 -21.35 3.76
N LEU A 92 11.46 -21.42 4.22
CA LEU A 92 12.12 -22.67 4.55
C LEU A 92 13.31 -22.46 5.50
N ILE A 93 13.68 -23.53 6.17
CA ILE A 93 14.94 -23.71 6.87
C ILE A 93 15.80 -24.64 6.01
N ALA A 94 16.92 -24.13 5.53
CA ALA A 94 17.89 -24.86 4.72
C ALA A 94 19.13 -25.22 5.53
N LYS A 95 19.76 -26.34 5.18
CA LYS A 95 21.08 -26.75 5.65
C LYS A 95 22.08 -26.71 4.51
N ASP A 96 23.22 -26.08 4.76
CA ASP A 96 24.36 -26.00 3.86
C ASP A 96 25.60 -26.61 4.53
N ASP A 97 25.95 -27.83 4.15
CA ASP A 97 27.14 -28.51 4.69
C ASP A 97 28.46 -27.89 4.17
N THR A 98 28.44 -27.23 3.00
CA THR A 98 29.63 -26.64 2.37
C THR A 98 30.08 -25.40 3.13
N ASN A 99 29.13 -24.50 3.42
CA ASN A 99 29.37 -23.25 4.13
C ASN A 99 29.15 -23.36 5.65
N LYS A 100 28.69 -24.53 6.12
CA LYS A 100 28.29 -24.81 7.52
C LYS A 100 27.21 -23.83 8.02
N LEU A 101 26.12 -23.73 7.27
CA LEU A 101 25.03 -22.80 7.56
C LEU A 101 23.70 -23.52 7.83
N ILE A 102 22.91 -22.95 8.74
CA ILE A 102 21.47 -23.18 8.84
C ILE A 102 20.80 -21.86 8.46
N VAL A 103 20.06 -21.85 7.36
CA VAL A 103 19.50 -20.62 6.77
C VAL A 103 17.98 -20.62 6.90
N LEU A 104 17.44 -19.74 7.72
CA LEU A 104 16.01 -19.46 7.80
C LEU A 104 15.66 -18.37 6.78
N THR A 105 14.82 -18.70 5.82
CA THR A 105 14.41 -17.78 4.75
C THR A 105 12.91 -17.55 4.78
N PHE A 106 12.50 -16.29 4.59
CA PHE A 106 11.11 -15.91 4.36
C PHE A 106 10.93 -15.30 2.97
N ARG A 107 9.83 -15.67 2.32
CA ARG A 107 9.36 -15.08 1.08
C ARG A 107 8.72 -13.71 1.34
N GLY A 108 8.85 -12.80 0.38
CA GLY A 108 8.04 -11.59 0.33
C GLY A 108 6.64 -11.81 -0.25
N SER A 109 5.87 -10.73 -0.35
CA SER A 109 4.58 -10.75 -1.02
C SER A 109 4.78 -10.82 -2.52
N HIS A 110 4.13 -11.75 -3.19
CA HIS A 110 4.37 -11.92 -4.63
C HIS A 110 3.67 -10.91 -5.54
N ASN A 111 2.82 -10.04 -4.99
CA ASN A 111 2.43 -8.81 -5.66
C ASN A 111 2.87 -7.63 -4.79
N PHE A 112 4.09 -7.22 -5.08
CA PHE A 112 4.79 -6.16 -4.38
C PHE A 112 4.09 -4.81 -4.58
N GLU A 113 3.53 -4.54 -5.76
CA GLU A 113 2.84 -3.28 -6.07
C GLU A 113 1.62 -3.07 -5.16
N ASN A 114 0.79 -4.11 -5.07
CA ASN A 114 -0.38 -4.08 -4.21
C ASN A 114 0.01 -4.11 -2.73
N TRP A 115 1.08 -4.82 -2.35
CA TRP A 115 1.56 -4.80 -0.97
C TRP A 115 2.04 -3.40 -0.57
N ILE A 116 2.79 -2.72 -1.43
CA ILE A 116 3.23 -1.32 -1.24
C ILE A 116 2.02 -0.40 -1.07
N ALA A 117 1.02 -0.53 -1.95
CA ALA A 117 -0.17 0.30 -1.94
C ALA A 117 -1.09 0.07 -0.71
N ASN A 118 -1.12 -1.15 -0.16
CA ASN A 118 -2.02 -1.53 0.95
C ASN A 118 -1.33 -1.60 2.32
N LEU A 119 -0.06 -1.21 2.43
CA LEU A 119 0.71 -1.38 3.65
C LEU A 119 0.11 -0.53 4.79
N LYS A 120 -0.32 -1.21 5.87
CA LYS A 120 -0.92 -0.56 7.06
C LYS A 120 0.15 -0.22 8.08
N PHE A 121 0.45 1.05 8.29
CA PHE A 121 1.52 1.53 9.18
C PHE A 121 1.16 1.53 10.68
N ALA A 122 0.27 0.63 11.10
CA ALA A 122 -0.05 0.44 12.50
C ALA A 122 1.17 -0.16 13.20
N LYS A 123 1.55 0.43 14.32
CA LYS A 123 2.56 -0.12 15.23
C LYS A 123 1.88 -0.86 16.37
N ILE A 124 2.54 -1.90 16.86
CA ILE A 124 2.21 -2.61 18.09
C ILE A 124 3.37 -2.48 19.08
N ASP A 125 3.03 -2.40 20.37
CA ASP A 125 4.01 -2.38 21.45
C ASP A 125 4.93 -3.61 21.37
N ALA A 126 6.23 -3.34 21.39
CA ALA A 126 7.30 -4.33 21.42
C ALA A 126 8.25 -4.06 22.60
N SER A 127 7.73 -3.47 23.69
CA SER A 127 8.50 -3.19 24.89
C SER A 127 9.11 -4.45 25.54
N ALA A 128 8.57 -5.63 25.23
CA ALA A 128 9.16 -6.93 25.61
C ALA A 128 10.51 -7.22 24.91
N THR A 129 10.76 -6.63 23.74
CA THR A 129 12.02 -6.72 22.99
C THR A 129 13.05 -5.74 23.51
N CYS A 130 12.64 -4.47 23.70
CA CYS A 130 13.49 -3.39 24.19
C CYS A 130 12.63 -2.21 24.68
N ASP A 131 13.16 -1.40 25.60
CA ASP A 131 12.43 -0.28 26.19
C ASP A 131 12.00 0.74 25.12
N GLY A 132 10.69 1.06 25.09
CA GLY A 132 10.09 1.98 24.13
C GLY A 132 10.03 1.47 22.68
N CYS A 133 10.32 0.19 22.44
CA CYS A 133 10.26 -0.39 21.12
C CYS A 133 8.83 -0.62 20.66
N GLU A 134 8.57 -0.24 19.42
CA GLU A 134 7.33 -0.54 18.71
C GLU A 134 7.69 -1.14 17.35
N THR A 135 6.90 -2.11 16.91
CA THR A 135 7.11 -2.81 15.64
C THR A 135 5.85 -2.76 14.80
N HIS A 136 5.97 -2.98 13.49
CA HIS A 136 4.81 -3.01 12.60
C HIS A 136 3.85 -4.14 12.98
N ASP A 137 2.57 -3.81 13.23
CA ASP A 137 1.54 -4.74 13.69
C ASP A 137 1.39 -5.98 12.78
N GLY A 138 1.31 -5.76 11.48
CA GLY A 138 1.22 -6.83 10.48
C GLY A 138 2.42 -7.79 10.49
N PHE A 139 3.64 -7.26 10.41
CA PHE A 139 4.86 -8.09 10.43
C PHE A 139 5.00 -8.85 11.74
N THR A 140 4.70 -8.20 12.86
CA THR A 140 4.78 -8.81 14.19
C THR A 140 3.77 -9.93 14.35
N LYS A 141 2.51 -9.75 13.94
CA LYS A 141 1.50 -10.81 13.96
C LYS A 141 1.84 -11.96 13.02
N ALA A 142 2.35 -11.65 11.83
CA ALA A 142 2.77 -12.67 10.88
C ALA A 142 3.87 -13.57 11.46
N TRP A 143 4.94 -12.97 11.97
CA TRP A 143 5.99 -13.70 12.67
C TRP A 143 5.47 -14.48 13.89
N GLN A 144 4.70 -13.85 14.77
CA GLN A 144 4.13 -14.49 15.96
C GLN A 144 3.26 -15.71 15.63
N SER A 145 2.59 -15.72 14.47
CA SER A 145 1.74 -16.83 14.05
C SER A 145 2.52 -18.11 13.71
N VAL A 146 3.81 -17.99 13.38
CA VAL A 146 4.68 -19.10 12.97
C VAL A 146 5.89 -19.32 13.88
N SER A 147 6.22 -18.35 14.73
CA SER A 147 7.47 -18.31 15.51
C SER A 147 7.67 -19.55 16.38
N ALA A 148 6.64 -20.04 17.07
CA ALA A 148 6.75 -21.20 17.95
C ALA A 148 7.18 -22.48 17.19
N ASN A 149 6.63 -22.71 16.00
CA ASN A 149 6.98 -23.88 15.21
C ASN A 149 8.36 -23.71 14.55
N ILE A 150 8.62 -22.54 13.94
CA ILE A 150 9.91 -22.25 13.29
C ILE A 150 11.07 -22.34 14.29
N THR A 151 10.92 -21.76 15.48
CA THR A 151 11.95 -21.83 16.53
C THR A 151 12.20 -23.26 17.01
N ALA A 152 11.18 -24.11 17.09
CA ALA A 152 11.35 -25.52 17.41
C ALA A 152 12.14 -26.26 16.32
N GLN A 153 11.75 -26.09 15.04
CA GLN A 153 12.46 -26.70 13.91
C GLN A 153 13.92 -26.23 13.83
N LEU A 154 14.17 -24.95 14.08
CA LEU A 154 15.51 -24.39 14.10
C LEU A 154 16.34 -24.94 15.28
N SER A 155 15.74 -25.08 16.46
CA SER A 155 16.40 -25.68 17.62
C SER A 155 16.83 -27.13 17.35
N ASP A 156 16.00 -27.92 16.68
CA ASP A 156 16.33 -29.29 16.28
C ASP A 156 17.48 -29.31 15.25
N ALA A 157 17.44 -28.41 14.26
CA ALA A 157 18.49 -28.26 13.27
C ALA A 157 19.85 -27.88 13.89
N VAL A 158 19.85 -26.91 14.81
CA VAL A 158 21.05 -26.45 15.52
C VAL A 158 21.59 -27.55 16.45
N SER A 159 20.71 -28.27 17.14
CA SER A 159 21.11 -29.39 18.00
C SER A 159 21.78 -30.52 17.22
N ALA A 160 21.32 -30.76 15.99
CA ALA A 160 21.93 -31.73 15.08
C ALA A 160 23.23 -31.23 14.42
N ASN A 161 23.46 -29.91 14.36
CA ASN A 161 24.59 -29.29 13.66
C ASN A 161 25.20 -28.14 14.51
N PRO A 162 25.83 -28.44 15.66
CA PRO A 162 26.21 -27.43 16.66
C PRO A 162 27.36 -26.50 16.23
N ASP A 163 28.11 -26.85 15.18
CA ASP A 163 29.18 -26.02 14.61
C ASP A 163 28.72 -25.14 13.44
N TYR A 164 27.40 -25.11 13.16
CA TYR A 164 26.85 -24.38 12.02
C TYR A 164 26.39 -22.99 12.46
N GLN A 165 26.59 -22.02 11.57
CA GLN A 165 26.13 -20.65 11.78
C GLN A 165 24.66 -20.52 11.36
N ILE A 166 23.87 -19.83 12.18
CA ILE A 166 22.49 -19.50 11.84
C ILE A 166 22.48 -18.20 11.04
N VAL A 167 21.75 -18.20 9.93
CA VAL A 167 21.48 -17.02 9.12
C VAL A 167 19.98 -16.86 8.95
N ALA A 168 19.47 -15.66 9.18
CA ALA A 168 18.10 -15.29 8.83
C ALA A 168 18.17 -14.39 7.59
N THR A 169 17.35 -14.69 6.58
CA THR A 169 17.31 -13.90 5.35
C THR A 169 15.93 -13.82 4.72
N GLY A 170 15.76 -12.86 3.82
CA GLY A 170 14.51 -12.64 3.13
C GLY A 170 14.54 -11.38 2.26
N HIS A 171 13.56 -11.30 1.36
CA HIS A 171 13.35 -10.20 0.44
C HIS A 171 12.00 -9.50 0.73
N SER A 172 11.95 -8.17 0.60
CA SER A 172 10.70 -7.40 0.73
C SER A 172 10.00 -7.65 2.07
N LEU A 173 8.70 -7.98 2.10
CA LEU A 173 7.99 -8.42 3.31
C LEU A 173 8.74 -9.53 4.07
N GLY A 174 9.33 -10.50 3.35
CA GLY A 174 10.09 -11.59 3.97
C GLY A 174 11.32 -11.10 4.72
N ALA A 175 11.93 -10.01 4.26
CA ALA A 175 13.04 -9.36 4.95
C ALA A 175 12.60 -8.74 6.30
N ALA A 176 11.37 -8.23 6.38
CA ALA A 176 10.80 -7.74 7.64
C ALA A 176 10.57 -8.89 8.64
N LEU A 177 10.07 -10.04 8.16
CA LEU A 177 9.88 -11.24 8.99
C LEU A 177 11.22 -11.82 9.44
N ALA A 178 12.22 -11.89 8.55
CA ALA A 178 13.58 -12.30 8.88
C ALA A 178 14.21 -11.40 9.95
N THR A 179 13.93 -10.09 9.89
CA THR A 179 14.40 -9.12 10.90
C THR A 179 13.81 -9.41 12.28
N LEU A 180 12.50 -9.60 12.37
CA LEU A 180 11.83 -9.95 13.64
C LEU A 180 12.30 -11.31 14.18
N ALA A 181 12.42 -12.31 13.30
CA ALA A 181 12.92 -13.63 13.67
C ALA A 181 14.36 -13.58 14.20
N ALA A 182 15.26 -12.84 13.55
CA ALA A 182 16.64 -12.69 14.00
C ALA A 182 16.72 -12.03 15.38
N VAL A 183 15.92 -10.99 15.62
CA VAL A 183 15.84 -10.32 16.92
C VAL A 183 15.42 -11.29 18.02
N ASP A 184 14.33 -12.04 17.81
CA ASP A 184 13.81 -13.00 18.79
C ASP A 184 14.78 -14.14 19.06
N LEU A 185 15.41 -14.69 18.01
CA LEU A 185 16.39 -15.76 18.14
C LEU A 185 17.64 -15.31 18.90
N ARG A 186 18.11 -14.08 18.67
CA ARG A 186 19.24 -13.50 19.41
C ARG A 186 18.89 -13.25 20.88
N LEU A 187 17.68 -12.78 21.16
CA LEU A 187 17.18 -12.66 22.54
C LEU A 187 17.09 -14.01 23.25
N ALA A 188 16.81 -15.09 22.51
CA ALA A 188 16.88 -16.46 23.01
C ALA A 188 18.33 -17.02 23.17
N GLY A 189 19.36 -16.22 22.87
CA GLY A 189 20.77 -16.56 23.07
C GLY A 189 21.46 -17.17 21.84
N ASN A 190 20.80 -17.22 20.69
CA ASN A 190 21.40 -17.72 19.46
C ASN A 190 22.31 -16.69 18.79
N LYS A 191 23.32 -17.16 18.06
CA LYS A 191 24.10 -16.30 17.16
C LYS A 191 23.51 -16.37 15.75
N VAL A 192 22.90 -15.28 15.29
CA VAL A 192 22.18 -15.20 14.02
C VAL A 192 22.66 -14.00 13.22
N ASP A 193 23.28 -14.23 12.06
CA ASP A 193 23.50 -13.15 11.10
C ASP A 193 22.22 -12.88 10.30
N LEU A 194 21.96 -11.60 10.00
CA LEU A 194 20.76 -11.17 9.29
C LEU A 194 21.16 -10.56 7.95
N TYR A 195 20.61 -11.09 6.86
CA TYR A 195 20.77 -10.56 5.50
C TYR A 195 19.41 -10.20 4.93
N THR A 196 19.17 -8.93 4.66
CA THR A 196 17.87 -8.45 4.17
C THR A 196 18.03 -7.71 2.86
N TYR A 197 17.09 -7.93 1.92
CA TYR A 197 17.09 -7.33 0.60
C TYR A 197 15.77 -6.59 0.39
N GLY A 198 15.82 -5.29 0.09
CA GLY A 198 14.60 -4.50 -0.12
C GLY A 198 13.67 -4.48 1.08
N SER A 199 14.23 -4.53 2.30
CA SER A 199 13.40 -4.59 3.51
C SER A 199 12.68 -3.28 3.79
N PRO A 200 11.38 -3.30 4.10
CA PRO A 200 10.71 -2.13 4.67
C PRO A 200 11.24 -1.80 6.07
N ARG A 201 10.87 -0.63 6.59
CA ARG A 201 11.07 -0.26 8.00
C ARG A 201 10.21 -1.17 8.89
N VAL A 202 10.82 -1.79 9.90
CA VAL A 202 10.17 -2.83 10.72
C VAL A 202 9.59 -2.27 12.01
N GLY A 203 10.15 -1.18 12.53
CA GLY A 203 9.74 -0.60 13.80
C GLY A 203 10.20 0.84 13.96
N ASN A 204 10.01 1.36 15.17
CA ASN A 204 10.39 2.73 15.51
C ASN A 204 11.90 2.91 15.71
N THR A 205 12.35 4.15 15.95
CA THR A 205 13.77 4.47 16.18
C THR A 205 14.38 3.71 17.34
N ALA A 206 13.62 3.42 18.40
CA ALA A 206 14.10 2.59 19.51
C ALA A 206 14.40 1.16 19.04
N PHE A 207 13.50 0.56 18.25
CA PHE A 207 13.70 -0.75 17.64
C PHE A 207 14.88 -0.76 16.65
N ALA A 208 15.00 0.24 15.77
CA ALA A 208 16.11 0.37 14.83
C ALA A 208 17.46 0.52 15.54
N THR A 209 17.49 1.30 16.64
CA THR A 209 18.68 1.48 17.49
C THR A 209 19.05 0.19 18.20
N PHE A 210 18.05 -0.50 18.76
CA PHE A 210 18.25 -1.79 19.39
C PHE A 210 18.81 -2.80 18.39
N LEU A 211 18.19 -2.97 17.22
CA LEU A 211 18.65 -3.88 16.18
C LEU A 211 20.08 -3.56 15.74
N SER A 212 20.42 -2.28 15.55
CA SER A 212 21.77 -1.83 15.13
C SER A 212 22.86 -2.11 16.17
N SER A 213 22.48 -2.20 17.45
CA SER A 213 23.41 -2.40 18.57
C SER A 213 23.31 -3.79 19.22
N GLN A 214 22.37 -4.61 18.77
CA GLN A 214 22.12 -5.93 19.32
C GLN A 214 23.36 -6.81 19.15
N SER A 215 23.81 -7.43 20.24
CA SER A 215 24.84 -8.46 20.18
C SER A 215 24.22 -9.81 19.80
N GLY A 216 25.03 -10.74 19.27
CA GLY A 216 24.54 -12.04 18.82
C GLY A 216 24.43 -12.18 17.30
N GLY A 217 25.02 -11.27 16.52
CA GLY A 217 25.16 -11.42 15.08
C GLY A 217 25.36 -10.08 14.39
N THR A 218 25.57 -10.12 13.08
CA THR A 218 25.75 -8.94 12.24
C THR A 218 24.51 -8.69 11.39
N ASN A 219 24.20 -7.43 11.09
CA ASN A 219 23.11 -7.04 10.20
C ASN A 219 23.67 -6.56 8.85
N TYR A 220 23.17 -7.13 7.77
CA TYR A 220 23.47 -6.79 6.40
C TYR A 220 22.18 -6.38 5.70
N ARG A 221 21.81 -5.09 5.84
CA ARG A 221 20.64 -4.52 5.18
C ARG A 221 21.02 -4.01 3.80
N VAL A 222 20.56 -4.67 2.75
CA VAL A 222 20.85 -4.35 1.36
C VAL A 222 19.67 -3.59 0.74
N THR A 223 19.98 -2.47 0.10
CA THR A 223 19.06 -1.64 -0.68
C THR A 223 19.61 -1.50 -2.10
N HIS A 224 18.76 -1.21 -3.08
CA HIS A 224 19.18 -1.12 -4.48
C HIS A 224 18.59 0.14 -5.10
N THR A 225 19.46 0.95 -5.72
CA THR A 225 19.11 2.18 -6.44
C THR A 225 18.02 2.99 -5.72
N ASP A 226 16.89 3.23 -6.36
CA ASP A 226 15.74 3.99 -5.88
C ASP A 226 14.54 3.11 -5.49
N ASP A 227 14.78 1.84 -5.10
CA ASP A 227 13.77 0.92 -4.57
C ASP A 227 12.85 1.64 -3.55
N PRO A 228 11.52 1.66 -3.78
CA PRO A 228 10.57 2.33 -2.89
C PRO A 228 10.32 1.60 -1.56
N VAL A 229 10.53 0.27 -1.48
CA VAL A 229 10.13 -0.52 -0.32
C VAL A 229 10.90 -0.17 0.96
N PRO A 230 12.23 0.02 0.94
CA PRO A 230 12.96 0.49 2.12
C PRO A 230 12.51 1.89 2.59
N LYS A 231 11.89 2.68 1.73
CA LYS A 231 11.33 3.99 2.11
C LYS A 231 9.96 3.88 2.79
N LEU A 232 9.46 2.68 3.04
CA LEU A 232 8.16 2.42 3.66
C LEU A 232 8.27 1.46 4.86
N PRO A 233 7.41 1.60 5.89
CA PRO A 233 6.61 2.78 6.20
C PRO A 233 7.45 4.07 6.36
N PRO A 234 6.93 5.27 6.07
CA PRO A 234 7.69 6.52 6.13
C PRO A 234 8.24 6.88 7.52
N LEU A 235 9.34 7.66 7.55
CA LEU A 235 9.98 8.13 8.79
C LEU A 235 9.03 8.96 9.67
N ASP A 236 8.19 9.80 9.06
CA ASP A 236 7.26 10.69 9.77
C ASP A 236 6.20 9.92 10.58
N PHE A 237 6.00 8.64 10.26
CA PHE A 237 5.13 7.74 11.02
C PHE A 237 5.85 7.12 12.23
N GLY A 238 7.01 7.67 12.59
CA GLY A 238 7.84 7.19 13.69
C GLY A 238 8.48 5.83 13.41
N TYR A 239 8.57 5.42 12.14
CA TYR A 239 9.36 4.25 11.72
C TYR A 239 10.80 4.66 11.44
N SER A 240 11.71 3.70 11.52
CA SER A 240 13.15 3.96 11.37
C SER A 240 13.85 2.73 10.79
N GLN A 241 14.99 2.95 10.15
CA GLN A 241 15.85 1.91 9.61
C GLN A 241 17.16 1.77 10.37
N PRO A 242 17.62 0.54 10.61
CA PRO A 242 18.88 0.27 11.29
C PRO A 242 20.09 0.58 10.39
N THR A 243 21.25 0.67 11.02
CA THR A 243 22.58 0.81 10.41
C THR A 243 23.41 -0.48 10.59
N PRO A 244 24.35 -0.81 9.69
CA PRO A 244 24.65 -0.15 8.41
C PRO A 244 23.72 -0.56 7.26
N GLU A 245 23.70 0.27 6.23
CA GLU A 245 23.09 -0.02 4.93
C GLU A 245 24.18 -0.35 3.91
N TYR A 246 23.93 -1.38 3.10
CA TYR A 246 24.73 -1.77 1.95
C TYR A 246 23.94 -1.38 0.70
N TRP A 247 24.12 -0.14 0.25
CA TRP A 247 23.38 0.42 -0.87
C TRP A 247 24.04 0.05 -2.19
N ASP A 248 23.38 -0.79 -2.97
CA ASP A 248 23.77 -1.16 -4.32
C ASP A 248 23.37 -0.09 -5.33
N THR A 249 24.37 0.44 -6.04
CA THR A 249 24.22 1.51 -7.03
C THR A 249 24.35 1.01 -8.47
N ALA A 250 24.50 -0.30 -8.68
CA ALA A 250 24.44 -0.89 -10.02
C ALA A 250 23.07 -0.60 -10.67
N ALA A 251 23.03 -0.54 -12.00
CA ALA A 251 21.75 -0.40 -12.69
C ALA A 251 20.93 -1.70 -12.59
N THR A 252 19.60 -1.59 -12.55
CA THR A 252 18.68 -2.72 -12.68
C THR A 252 19.04 -3.59 -13.89
N ASN A 253 19.04 -4.92 -13.71
CA ASN A 253 19.50 -5.93 -14.68
C ASN A 253 21.02 -5.93 -14.98
N ALA A 254 21.85 -5.24 -14.18
CA ALA A 254 23.30 -5.29 -14.30
C ALA A 254 23.95 -6.16 -13.22
N SER A 255 25.10 -6.75 -13.55
CA SER A 255 25.92 -7.48 -12.57
C SER A 255 26.55 -6.51 -11.57
N VAL A 256 26.41 -6.83 -10.29
CA VAL A 256 26.89 -6.02 -9.16
C VAL A 256 28.37 -6.30 -8.87
N LYS A 257 29.17 -5.25 -8.69
CA LYS A 257 30.58 -5.33 -8.29
C LYS A 257 30.76 -4.75 -6.89
N GLY A 258 31.89 -5.07 -6.24
CA GLY A 258 32.24 -4.51 -4.93
C GLY A 258 32.24 -2.97 -4.90
N THR A 259 32.65 -2.35 -6.01
CA THR A 259 32.65 -0.89 -6.20
C THR A 259 31.27 -0.26 -6.32
N ASP A 260 30.24 -1.07 -6.60
CA ASP A 260 28.85 -0.62 -6.75
C ASP A 260 28.12 -0.61 -5.40
N ILE A 261 28.68 -1.29 -4.38
CA ILE A 261 28.17 -1.29 -3.01
C ILE A 261 28.76 -0.12 -2.21
N THR A 262 27.87 0.75 -1.75
CA THR A 262 28.20 1.86 -0.85
C THR A 262 27.73 1.52 0.56
N VAL A 263 28.65 1.51 1.52
CA VAL A 263 28.29 1.27 2.94
C VAL A 263 27.93 2.60 3.59
N VAL A 264 26.64 2.76 3.88
CA VAL A 264 26.07 3.93 4.53
C VAL A 264 25.92 3.65 6.03
N GLN A 265 26.38 4.61 6.84
CA GLN A 265 26.41 4.52 8.30
C GLN A 265 25.46 5.56 8.88
N GLY A 266 24.81 5.21 9.98
CA GLY A 266 23.84 6.06 10.65
C GLY A 266 22.43 5.51 10.46
N ILE A 267 21.69 5.53 11.56
CA ILE A 267 20.25 5.26 11.56
C ILE A 267 19.57 6.37 10.76
N ASP A 268 18.64 6.00 9.88
CA ASP A 268 17.88 6.91 9.01
C ASP A 268 18.77 7.85 8.16
N SER A 269 19.91 7.34 7.67
CA SER A 269 20.79 8.14 6.81
C SER A 269 20.20 8.33 5.41
N ASP A 270 20.13 9.57 4.97
CA ASP A 270 19.76 10.01 3.62
C ASP A 270 20.90 9.87 2.58
N GLN A 271 22.01 9.21 2.91
CA GLN A 271 23.15 9.06 2.00
C GLN A 271 23.07 7.80 1.13
N GLY A 272 22.07 6.95 1.38
CA GLY A 272 21.79 5.71 0.65
C GLY A 272 20.48 5.78 -0.14
N ASN A 273 19.73 4.68 -0.15
CA ASN A 273 18.45 4.57 -0.83
C ASN A 273 17.45 5.64 -0.37
N ASP A 274 17.40 5.98 0.92
CA ASP A 274 16.42 6.92 1.47
C ASP A 274 16.59 8.35 0.94
N GLY A 275 17.79 8.72 0.47
CA GLY A 275 18.04 10.02 -0.15
C GLY A 275 17.82 10.07 -1.66
N THR A 276 17.44 8.96 -2.28
CA THR A 276 17.09 8.94 -3.71
C THR A 276 15.69 9.53 -3.93
N PRO A 277 15.41 10.14 -5.09
CA PRO A 277 14.08 10.69 -5.39
C PRO A 277 12.98 9.67 -5.10
N THR A 278 11.86 10.15 -4.58
CA THR A 278 10.67 9.34 -4.38
C THR A 278 10.03 9.02 -5.73
N GLY A 279 9.64 7.76 -5.88
CA GLY A 279 9.15 7.18 -7.13
C GLY A 279 8.84 5.69 -6.92
N LEU A 280 8.05 5.10 -7.80
CA LEU A 280 7.69 3.67 -7.74
C LEU A 280 8.55 2.88 -8.75
N ASP A 281 9.87 2.77 -8.50
CA ASP A 281 10.72 1.87 -9.29
C ASP A 281 10.64 0.43 -8.73
N ILE A 282 9.60 -0.29 -9.15
CA ILE A 282 9.38 -1.69 -8.77
C ILE A 282 10.43 -2.60 -9.43
N ALA A 283 11.00 -2.21 -10.57
CA ALA A 283 12.05 -2.98 -11.22
C ALA A 283 13.33 -2.96 -10.39
N ALA A 284 13.65 -1.83 -9.74
CA ALA A 284 14.71 -1.75 -8.74
C ALA A 284 14.46 -2.67 -7.55
N HIS A 285 13.22 -2.76 -7.05
CA HIS A 285 12.85 -3.67 -5.96
C HIS A 285 13.03 -5.15 -6.32
N LEU A 286 12.82 -5.53 -7.58
CA LEU A 286 12.91 -6.92 -8.02
C LEU A 286 14.33 -7.35 -8.43
N TRP A 287 15.31 -6.45 -8.37
CA TRP A 287 16.69 -6.69 -8.76
C TRP A 287 17.66 -6.49 -7.61
N TYR A 288 18.19 -7.59 -7.09
CA TYR A 288 19.25 -7.60 -6.08
C TYR A 288 20.25 -8.65 -6.53
N PHE A 289 21.38 -8.27 -7.12
CA PHE A 289 22.36 -9.20 -7.77
C PHE A 289 21.83 -10.01 -8.97
N ASN A 290 20.58 -10.47 -8.92
CA ASN A 290 19.83 -11.20 -9.91
C ASN A 290 18.32 -10.90 -9.75
N GLY A 291 17.46 -11.55 -10.54
CA GLY A 291 16.02 -11.57 -10.32
C GLY A 291 15.66 -12.36 -9.05
N ILE A 292 15.61 -11.69 -7.91
CA ILE A 292 15.43 -12.33 -6.60
C ILE A 292 14.07 -13.03 -6.48
N ALA A 293 13.02 -12.46 -7.07
CA ALA A 293 11.68 -13.04 -7.10
C ALA A 293 11.38 -13.82 -8.40
N LYS A 294 12.41 -14.14 -9.20
CA LYS A 294 12.24 -14.70 -10.56
C LYS A 294 11.45 -16.01 -10.60
N CYS A 295 11.54 -16.89 -9.59
CA CYS A 295 10.71 -18.10 -9.53
C CYS A 295 9.20 -17.79 -9.49
N ALA A 296 8.79 -16.76 -8.76
CA ALA A 296 7.40 -16.30 -8.76
C ALA A 296 6.99 -15.70 -10.12
N MET A 297 7.96 -15.17 -10.88
CA MET A 297 7.75 -14.53 -12.18
C MET A 297 7.85 -15.50 -13.37
N GLU A 298 8.63 -16.58 -13.31
CA GLU A 298 8.80 -17.58 -14.39
C GLU A 298 7.79 -18.72 -14.32
N LEU A 299 7.18 -18.97 -13.18
CA LEU A 299 5.97 -19.78 -13.14
C LEU A 299 4.77 -19.10 -13.85
N ALA A 300 4.96 -17.87 -14.35
CA ALA A 300 4.14 -17.20 -15.37
C ALA A 300 4.41 -17.66 -16.83
N GLY A 301 5.27 -18.66 -17.08
CA GLY A 301 5.36 -19.41 -18.35
C GLY A 301 6.76 -19.97 -18.68
N PRO A 302 6.87 -21.17 -19.30
CA PRO A 302 6.42 -21.39 -20.68
C PRO A 302 5.78 -22.76 -20.97
N GLY A 303 4.62 -22.77 -21.64
CA GLY A 303 3.91 -24.00 -21.98
C GLY A 303 3.28 -24.03 -23.38
N SER A 304 4.04 -23.83 -24.47
CA SER A 304 3.81 -24.51 -25.76
C SER A 304 4.83 -24.20 -26.86
N THR A 305 6.11 -24.52 -26.66
CA THR A 305 6.91 -25.04 -27.79
C THR A 305 7.78 -26.18 -27.32
N GLY A 306 7.24 -27.39 -27.42
CA GLY A 306 8.05 -28.59 -27.42
C GLY A 306 9.08 -28.53 -28.53
N ARG A 307 10.33 -28.88 -28.18
CA ARG A 307 11.21 -29.66 -29.05
C ARG A 307 11.59 -29.01 -30.40
N ALA A 308 12.11 -27.79 -30.42
CA ALA A 308 12.79 -27.25 -31.60
C ALA A 308 13.76 -26.08 -31.32
N SER A 309 14.78 -26.24 -30.45
CA SER A 309 15.95 -25.34 -30.51
C SER A 309 17.22 -26.00 -29.95
N LYS A 310 17.59 -27.14 -30.54
CA LYS A 310 18.97 -27.64 -30.52
C LYS A 310 19.46 -27.72 -31.95
N ARG A 311 19.64 -26.55 -32.56
CA ARG A 311 20.38 -26.22 -33.79
C ARG A 311 20.05 -24.75 -34.08
N VAL A 312 21.06 -23.95 -34.42
CA VAL A 312 20.99 -22.49 -34.66
C VAL A 312 21.25 -21.60 -33.43
N VAL A 313 22.36 -21.84 -32.71
CA VAL A 313 23.23 -20.75 -32.21
C VAL A 313 24.68 -21.18 -32.47
N ALA A 314 25.00 -21.28 -33.75
CA ALA A 314 26.36 -21.41 -34.26
C ALA A 314 26.39 -20.63 -35.58
N ARG A 315 26.31 -19.29 -35.47
CA ARG A 315 26.65 -18.28 -36.50
C ARG A 315 26.13 -16.91 -36.04
N ALA A 316 26.85 -16.31 -35.10
CA ALA A 316 26.80 -14.87 -34.86
C ALA A 316 28.21 -14.38 -34.47
N SER A 317 29.20 -14.79 -35.27
CA SER A 317 30.53 -14.18 -35.34
C SER A 317 30.82 -13.96 -36.81
N ALA A 318 30.38 -12.81 -37.32
CA ALA A 318 30.83 -12.12 -38.53
C ALA A 318 29.68 -11.27 -39.07
N VAL A 319 29.55 -10.03 -38.58
CA VAL A 319 29.39 -8.81 -39.42
C VAL A 319 29.76 -7.64 -38.51
N ALA A 320 31.07 -7.48 -38.27
CA ALA A 320 31.66 -6.23 -37.84
C ALA A 320 32.49 -5.74 -39.03
N MET A 321 31.89 -4.91 -39.89
CA MET A 321 32.56 -3.97 -40.82
C MET A 321 31.50 -3.39 -41.78
N LEU A 322 31.65 -2.09 -42.08
CA LEU A 322 30.82 -1.23 -42.96
C LEU A 322 29.64 -0.62 -42.17
N LEU A 323 29.57 0.68 -41.85
CA LEU A 323 29.83 1.86 -42.68
C LEU A 323 30.24 3.06 -41.80
N HIS A 324 31.26 3.79 -42.27
CA HIS A 324 31.59 5.13 -41.80
C HIS A 324 30.56 6.14 -42.33
N GLY A 325 30.11 7.06 -41.47
CA GLY A 325 29.32 8.23 -41.84
C GLY A 325 29.50 9.35 -40.81
N THR A 326 30.17 10.41 -41.23
CA THR A 326 30.74 11.52 -40.45
C THR A 326 29.71 12.56 -39.97
N VAL A 327 29.75 12.99 -38.70
CA VAL A 327 29.44 14.37 -38.28
C VAL A 327 30.36 14.79 -37.11
N LYS A 328 30.87 16.02 -37.19
CA LYS A 328 31.93 16.66 -36.36
C LYS A 328 31.50 17.02 -34.93
N PRO A 329 32.46 17.23 -33.99
CA PRO A 329 32.20 17.60 -32.60
C PRO A 329 32.08 19.13 -32.41
N MET A 330 31.16 19.56 -31.54
CA MET A 330 31.15 20.92 -30.98
C MET A 330 31.80 20.92 -29.59
N ARG A 331 32.59 21.96 -29.33
CA ARG A 331 33.45 22.17 -28.16
C ARG A 331 32.66 22.51 -26.88
N PRO A 332 33.21 22.25 -25.68
CA PRO A 332 32.61 22.65 -24.41
C PRO A 332 32.89 24.13 -24.11
N VAL A 333 31.87 24.86 -23.65
CA VAL A 333 32.03 26.21 -23.08
C VAL A 333 32.05 26.10 -21.56
N SER A 334 33.20 26.44 -20.99
CA SER A 334 33.45 26.62 -19.56
C SER A 334 32.80 27.91 -19.04
N GLY A 335 32.15 27.88 -17.87
CA GLY A 335 31.62 29.09 -17.24
C GLY A 335 31.20 28.93 -15.77
N ARG A 336 32.12 28.61 -14.86
CA ARG A 336 31.94 28.87 -13.41
C ARG A 336 32.24 30.34 -13.12
N ARG A 337 31.29 31.05 -12.50
CA ARG A 337 31.42 31.93 -11.31
C ARG A 337 30.41 33.10 -11.33
N ARG A 338 29.64 33.21 -10.23
CA ARG A 338 29.37 34.40 -9.39
C ARG A 338 27.88 34.53 -9.01
N LEU A 339 27.49 33.94 -7.88
CA LEU A 339 26.31 34.39 -7.12
C LEU A 339 26.63 34.32 -5.61
N ARG A 340 27.51 35.21 -5.15
CA ARG A 340 27.79 35.48 -3.72
C ARG A 340 27.91 37.01 -3.53
N PRO A 341 26.81 37.76 -3.72
CA PRO A 341 26.53 38.82 -2.75
C PRO A 341 25.03 39.05 -2.42
N LEU A 342 24.09 38.32 -3.02
CA LEU A 342 22.64 38.55 -2.79
C LEU A 342 22.09 37.94 -1.49
N ILE A 343 22.74 36.90 -0.97
CA ILE A 343 22.28 36.17 0.23
C ILE A 343 22.60 36.93 1.53
N LEU A 344 23.66 37.75 1.56
CA LEU A 344 24.01 38.52 2.76
C LEU A 344 23.11 39.75 2.98
N ALA A 345 22.56 40.33 1.91
CA ALA A 345 21.66 41.49 2.01
C ALA A 345 20.26 41.10 2.53
N LEU A 346 19.80 39.89 2.20
CA LEU A 346 18.50 39.37 2.66
C LEU A 346 18.51 39.02 4.16
N MET A 347 19.60 38.45 4.68
CA MET A 347 19.68 38.11 6.11
C MET A 347 19.70 39.32 7.04
N VAL A 348 20.27 40.45 6.60
CA VAL A 348 20.28 41.70 7.38
C VAL A 348 18.89 42.34 7.44
N LEU A 349 18.11 42.27 6.34
CA LEU A 349 16.76 42.81 6.30
C LEU A 349 15.77 41.98 7.14
N CYS A 350 15.90 40.64 7.15
CA CYS A 350 15.08 39.77 8.00
C CYS A 350 15.37 39.97 9.51
N GLY A 351 16.63 40.21 9.89
CA GLY A 351 17.00 40.49 11.27
C GLY A 351 16.43 41.81 11.82
N ILE A 352 16.35 42.85 10.97
CA ILE A 352 15.77 44.15 11.35
C ILE A 352 14.24 44.04 11.50
N TYR A 353 13.58 43.23 10.68
CA TYR A 353 12.15 42.99 10.77
C TYR A 353 11.78 42.29 12.09
N TRP A 354 12.55 41.27 12.50
CA TRP A 354 12.28 40.47 13.70
C TRP A 354 12.43 41.25 15.02
N ILE A 355 13.34 42.23 15.07
CA ILE A 355 13.52 43.11 16.24
C ILE A 355 12.38 44.14 16.36
N SER A 356 11.69 44.45 15.26
CA SER A 356 10.67 45.50 15.20
C SER A 356 9.24 45.04 15.55
N THR A 357 8.98 43.73 15.69
CA THR A 357 7.60 43.20 15.79
C THR A 357 7.29 42.38 17.05
N THR A 358 8.14 42.36 18.10
CA THR A 358 7.81 41.67 19.36
C THR A 358 7.25 42.62 20.43
N PRO A 359 5.99 42.45 20.89
CA PRO A 359 5.48 43.15 22.07
C PRO A 359 5.85 42.40 23.37
N ASN A 360 6.28 43.15 24.38
CA ASN A 360 6.50 42.71 25.76
C ASN A 360 5.24 42.90 26.64
N HIS A 361 5.16 42.10 27.72
CA HIS A 361 4.28 42.18 28.91
C HIS A 361 2.85 41.58 28.79
N ARG A 362 2.25 40.91 29.79
CA ARG A 362 2.47 40.81 31.25
C ARG A 362 1.65 39.65 31.85
N LEU A 363 2.12 39.11 32.99
CA LEU A 363 1.35 38.26 33.91
C LEU A 363 0.11 38.98 34.47
N SER A 364 -0.98 38.25 34.69
CA SER A 364 -1.86 38.48 35.83
C SER A 364 -2.57 37.19 36.28
N THR A 365 -2.51 36.96 37.59
CA THR A 365 -3.16 35.91 38.39
C THR A 365 -4.50 36.41 38.95
N SER A 366 -5.52 35.55 39.04
CA SER A 366 -6.40 35.34 40.25
C SER A 366 -7.68 34.56 39.87
N ILE A 367 -7.95 33.41 40.52
CA ILE A 367 -8.85 33.15 41.67
C ILE A 367 -10.26 32.71 41.26
N SER A 368 -10.72 31.70 41.99
CA SER A 368 -11.92 30.86 41.90
C SER A 368 -13.28 31.57 42.01
N SER A 369 -14.33 30.91 41.50
CA SER A 369 -15.48 30.52 42.34
C SER A 369 -16.40 29.53 41.62
N SER A 370 -16.99 28.65 42.43
CA SER A 370 -17.98 27.62 42.11
C SER A 370 -19.39 28.19 41.96
N ARG A 371 -20.24 27.54 41.15
CA ARG A 371 -21.61 27.20 41.55
C ARG A 371 -22.28 26.22 40.59
N SER A 372 -23.01 25.30 41.23
CA SER A 372 -23.86 24.28 40.66
C SER A 372 -25.17 24.85 40.09
N SER A 373 -25.77 24.11 39.16
CA SER A 373 -27.22 23.98 39.11
C SER A 373 -27.62 22.62 38.55
N SER A 374 -28.61 22.05 39.23
CA SER A 374 -29.22 20.74 39.08
C SER A 374 -30.37 20.75 38.08
N ARG A 375 -30.65 19.60 37.46
CA ARG A 375 -32.02 19.11 37.24
C ARG A 375 -32.07 17.63 36.82
N SER A 376 -33.03 16.94 37.44
CA SER A 376 -33.28 15.50 37.48
C SER A 376 -33.84 14.89 36.19
N PRO A 377 -33.82 13.55 36.05
CA PRO A 377 -34.36 12.81 34.92
C PRO A 377 -35.82 12.38 35.15
N ALA A 378 -36.58 12.20 34.07
CA ALA A 378 -37.90 11.56 34.11
C ALA A 378 -37.91 10.35 33.16
N SER A 379 -38.43 9.28 33.73
CA SER A 379 -38.51 7.88 33.32
C SER A 379 -39.34 7.57 32.07
N LEU A 380 -38.86 6.57 31.35
CA LEU A 380 -39.58 5.74 30.38
C LEU A 380 -40.62 4.86 31.10
N GLU A 381 -41.85 4.82 30.58
CA GLU A 381 -42.72 3.66 30.71
C GLU A 381 -43.24 3.21 29.34
N ARG A 382 -43.07 1.91 29.08
CA ARG A 382 -43.77 1.11 28.06
C ARG A 382 -45.24 0.98 28.45
N PHE A 383 -46.15 0.88 27.47
CA PHE A 383 -47.09 -0.26 27.38
C PHE A 383 -47.91 -0.24 26.07
N SER A 384 -47.79 -1.35 25.35
CA SER A 384 -48.74 -2.12 24.52
C SER A 384 -49.95 -1.50 23.81
N SER A 385 -50.08 -1.88 22.53
CA SER A 385 -51.32 -1.93 21.73
C SER A 385 -52.20 -3.14 22.15
N PRO A 386 -53.53 -3.18 21.88
CA PRO A 386 -54.00 -3.63 20.56
C PRO A 386 -55.36 -3.08 20.04
N ASN A 387 -55.49 -3.08 18.69
CA ASN A 387 -56.66 -3.24 17.81
C ASN A 387 -58.08 -2.77 18.21
N ALA A 388 -58.70 -1.94 17.34
CA ALA A 388 -60.13 -2.02 16.99
C ALA A 388 -60.43 -1.39 15.61
N LYS A 389 -61.37 -2.02 14.88
CA LYS A 389 -61.88 -1.67 13.54
C LYS A 389 -62.99 -0.60 13.56
N ALA A 390 -63.11 0.08 12.42
CA ALA A 390 -64.34 0.47 11.69
C ALA A 390 -64.88 1.92 11.76
N ALA A 391 -64.96 2.49 10.54
CA ALA A 391 -66.04 3.25 9.91
C ALA A 391 -66.28 4.76 10.22
N GLY A 392 -66.16 5.57 9.16
CA GLY A 392 -67.27 6.41 8.70
C GLY A 392 -67.08 7.94 8.62
N ALA A 393 -67.36 8.48 7.42
CA ALA A 393 -67.83 9.84 7.10
C ALA A 393 -66.83 11.00 6.87
N GLY A 394 -66.38 11.09 5.62
CA GLY A 394 -66.51 12.25 4.70
C GLY A 394 -66.45 13.69 5.21
N LEU A 395 -65.44 14.43 4.74
CA LEU A 395 -65.58 15.82 4.30
C LEU A 395 -64.71 16.04 3.06
N GLN A 396 -65.34 16.40 1.94
CA GLN A 396 -64.69 16.68 0.66
C GLN A 396 -64.05 18.08 0.68
N VAL A 397 -62.78 18.15 0.34
CA VAL A 397 -62.04 19.40 0.03
C VAL A 397 -61.82 19.43 -1.49
N PRO A 398 -61.92 20.60 -2.17
CA PRO A 398 -61.86 20.66 -3.63
C PRO A 398 -60.52 20.17 -4.17
N VAL A 399 -60.58 19.30 -5.17
CA VAL A 399 -59.43 18.85 -5.96
C VAL A 399 -58.92 20.03 -6.78
N SER A 400 -57.83 20.64 -6.33
CA SER A 400 -56.98 21.46 -7.20
C SER A 400 -56.41 20.56 -8.30
N ALA A 401 -56.49 21.03 -9.55
CA ALA A 401 -55.88 20.35 -10.69
C ALA A 401 -54.43 19.95 -10.36
N PRO A 402 -53.99 18.75 -10.76
CA PRO A 402 -52.60 18.37 -10.57
C PRO A 402 -51.75 19.32 -11.42
N THR A 403 -51.11 20.28 -10.75
CA THR A 403 -49.87 20.86 -11.23
C THR A 403 -49.00 19.67 -11.64
N PRO A 404 -48.38 19.65 -12.84
CA PRO A 404 -47.49 18.56 -13.18
C PRO A 404 -46.41 18.55 -12.09
N ALA A 405 -46.47 17.55 -11.22
CA ALA A 405 -45.37 17.24 -10.35
C ALA A 405 -44.21 17.00 -11.30
N SER A 406 -43.27 17.94 -11.33
CA SER A 406 -41.91 17.66 -11.75
C SER A 406 -41.54 16.37 -11.03
N THR A 407 -41.58 15.24 -11.74
CA THR A 407 -41.17 13.94 -11.23
C THR A 407 -39.68 14.06 -10.99
N ALA A 408 -39.32 14.58 -9.82
CA ALA A 408 -37.94 14.65 -9.38
C ALA A 408 -37.40 13.23 -9.46
N SER A 409 -36.36 13.07 -10.28
CA SER A 409 -35.75 11.77 -10.49
C SER A 409 -35.36 11.17 -9.15
N LYS A 410 -35.74 9.91 -8.93
CA LYS A 410 -35.41 9.21 -7.69
C LYS A 410 -33.92 8.85 -7.74
N LYS A 411 -33.18 9.27 -6.72
CA LYS A 411 -31.74 9.09 -6.60
C LYS A 411 -31.41 8.41 -5.28
N ASP A 412 -30.69 7.30 -5.34
CA ASP A 412 -30.23 6.60 -4.14
C ASP A 412 -28.71 6.61 -4.02
N LEU A 413 -28.26 6.74 -2.78
CA LEU A 413 -26.89 6.53 -2.37
C LEU A 413 -26.82 5.24 -1.56
N VAL A 414 -26.04 4.28 -2.03
CA VAL A 414 -25.84 2.97 -1.40
C VAL A 414 -24.45 2.95 -0.80
N VAL A 415 -24.38 2.78 0.52
CA VAL A 415 -23.15 2.99 1.29
C VAL A 415 -22.84 1.74 2.10
N ALA A 416 -21.66 1.15 1.85
CA ALA A 416 -21.11 0.11 2.70
C ALA A 416 -20.35 0.76 3.87
N SER A 417 -20.72 0.41 5.10
CA SER A 417 -20.24 1.05 6.34
C SER A 417 -19.94 0.01 7.42
N MET A 418 -19.03 0.35 8.32
CA MET A 418 -18.83 -0.32 9.61
C MET A 418 -19.42 0.52 10.75
N LEU A 419 -19.58 -0.09 11.93
CA LEU A 419 -20.16 0.55 13.13
C LEU A 419 -19.35 1.78 13.58
N GLY A 420 -18.04 1.78 13.33
CA GLY A 420 -17.14 2.88 13.67
C GLY A 420 -17.15 4.06 12.70
N ASP A 421 -17.81 3.92 11.54
CA ASP A 421 -17.75 4.95 10.50
C ASP A 421 -18.71 6.11 10.78
N ASN A 422 -18.27 7.32 10.46
CA ASN A 422 -19.12 8.50 10.52
C ASN A 422 -19.82 8.73 9.16
N THR A 423 -21.12 8.42 9.09
CA THR A 423 -21.95 8.64 7.90
C THR A 423 -22.92 9.82 8.02
N THR A 424 -22.85 10.62 9.09
CA THR A 424 -23.78 11.75 9.29
C THR A 424 -23.64 12.83 8.21
N TRP A 425 -22.42 13.00 7.68
CA TRP A 425 -22.12 13.97 6.62
C TRP A 425 -22.98 13.79 5.36
N LEU A 426 -23.45 12.57 5.08
CA LEU A 426 -24.33 12.27 3.95
C LEU A 426 -25.65 13.04 4.04
N TYR A 427 -26.18 13.19 5.25
CA TYR A 427 -27.46 13.85 5.49
C TYR A 427 -27.30 15.38 5.41
N ASP A 428 -26.17 15.89 5.89
CA ASP A 428 -25.89 17.32 5.91
C ASP A 428 -25.54 17.87 4.52
N ASN A 429 -24.83 17.08 3.70
CA ASN A 429 -24.24 17.57 2.45
C ASN A 429 -24.95 17.08 1.19
N LEU A 430 -25.71 15.98 1.25
CA LEU A 430 -26.33 15.35 0.09
C LEU A 430 -27.86 15.18 0.28
N PRO A 431 -28.63 16.24 0.60
CA PRO A 431 -30.05 16.13 0.97
C PRO A 431 -30.92 15.51 -0.14
N ASP A 432 -30.55 15.71 -1.40
CA ASP A 432 -31.30 15.25 -2.57
C ASP A 432 -31.16 13.75 -2.88
N TRP A 433 -30.25 13.05 -2.20
CA TRP A 433 -30.05 11.61 -2.34
C TRP A 433 -30.75 10.87 -1.22
N ARG A 434 -31.48 9.79 -1.52
CA ARG A 434 -31.98 8.87 -0.50
C ARG A 434 -30.84 7.96 -0.04
N LYS A 435 -30.62 7.86 1.28
CA LYS A 435 -29.47 7.14 1.85
C LYS A 435 -29.87 5.71 2.20
N ASN A 436 -29.08 4.75 1.76
CA ASN A 436 -29.16 3.34 2.12
C ASN A 436 -27.81 2.94 2.70
N VAL A 437 -27.63 3.15 4.01
CA VAL A 437 -26.37 2.87 4.72
C VAL A 437 -26.46 1.47 5.33
N PHE A 438 -25.66 0.54 4.81
CA PHE A 438 -25.58 -0.82 5.33
C PHE A 438 -24.41 -0.94 6.31
N VAL A 439 -24.71 -1.29 7.57
CA VAL A 439 -23.69 -1.51 8.61
C VAL A 439 -23.38 -3.00 8.69
N VAL A 440 -22.22 -3.41 8.17
CA VAL A 440 -21.95 -4.84 7.87
C VAL A 440 -21.48 -5.64 9.09
N ASP A 441 -20.99 -4.98 10.13
CA ASP A 441 -20.50 -5.54 11.39
C ASP A 441 -21.50 -5.41 12.55
N ASP A 442 -22.69 -4.84 12.31
CA ASP A 442 -23.80 -4.80 13.26
C ASP A 442 -25.03 -5.55 12.72
N LYS A 443 -25.31 -6.73 13.29
CA LYS A 443 -26.46 -7.56 12.92
C LYS A 443 -27.82 -6.98 13.35
N THR A 444 -27.81 -5.93 14.17
CA THR A 444 -29.02 -5.26 14.66
C THR A 444 -29.34 -3.98 13.88
N ALA A 445 -28.45 -3.56 12.98
CA ALA A 445 -28.68 -2.39 12.13
C ALA A 445 -29.89 -2.59 11.20
N ASP A 446 -30.61 -1.49 10.93
CA ASP A 446 -31.81 -1.50 10.06
C ASP A 446 -31.51 -2.05 8.65
N LEU A 447 -30.33 -1.74 8.12
CA LEU A 447 -29.81 -2.31 6.89
C LEU A 447 -28.46 -2.99 7.19
N THR A 448 -28.40 -4.29 6.95
CA THR A 448 -27.18 -5.10 7.13
C THR A 448 -27.15 -6.24 6.12
N VAL A 449 -26.09 -7.03 6.14
CA VAL A 449 -25.88 -8.17 5.23
C VAL A 449 -25.86 -9.49 6.00
N VAL A 450 -26.22 -10.58 5.31
CA VAL A 450 -26.24 -11.92 5.90
C VAL A 450 -24.85 -12.38 6.35
N LYS A 451 -23.81 -11.98 5.60
CA LYS A 451 -22.40 -12.29 5.86
C LYS A 451 -21.55 -11.14 5.35
N ASN A 452 -20.63 -10.62 6.16
CA ASN A 452 -19.64 -9.65 5.72
C ASN A 452 -18.55 -10.39 4.91
N LYS A 453 -18.67 -10.39 3.57
CA LYS A 453 -17.81 -11.14 2.64
C LYS A 453 -17.77 -10.47 1.27
N GLY A 454 -16.60 -10.37 0.64
CA GLY A 454 -16.38 -9.65 -0.60
C GLY A 454 -16.38 -8.14 -0.44
N ARG A 455 -15.97 -7.62 0.72
CA ARG A 455 -15.97 -6.17 1.02
C ARG A 455 -17.34 -5.51 0.74
N GLU A 456 -17.38 -4.39 0.02
CA GLU A 456 -18.59 -3.64 -0.35
C GLU A 456 -19.54 -4.40 -1.29
N SER A 457 -19.04 -5.45 -1.97
CA SER A 457 -19.82 -6.17 -2.98
C SER A 457 -21.05 -6.87 -2.42
N MET A 458 -21.00 -7.37 -1.19
CA MET A 458 -22.19 -7.96 -0.55
C MET A 458 -23.29 -6.94 -0.34
N VAL A 459 -22.93 -5.70 0.04
CA VAL A 459 -23.88 -4.60 0.24
C VAL A 459 -24.52 -4.25 -1.09
N TYR A 460 -23.71 -4.04 -2.13
CA TYR A 460 -24.19 -3.59 -3.44
C TYR A 460 -25.11 -4.62 -4.09
N LEU A 461 -24.73 -5.91 -4.06
CA LEU A 461 -25.56 -6.99 -4.55
C LEU A 461 -26.86 -7.14 -3.75
N THR A 462 -26.80 -7.01 -2.41
CA THR A 462 -27.99 -7.08 -1.57
C THR A 462 -28.97 -5.97 -1.90
N TYR A 463 -28.51 -4.73 -2.00
CA TYR A 463 -29.33 -3.59 -2.40
C TYR A 463 -29.99 -3.81 -3.76
N ILE A 464 -29.22 -4.21 -4.79
CA ILE A 464 -29.73 -4.44 -6.15
C ILE A 464 -30.81 -5.52 -6.14
N ILE A 465 -30.58 -6.65 -5.47
CA ILE A 465 -31.51 -7.79 -5.44
C ILE A 465 -32.81 -7.41 -4.71
N ASP A 466 -32.71 -6.77 -3.54
CA ASP A 466 -33.86 -6.48 -2.70
C ASP A 466 -34.73 -5.40 -3.32
N ASN A 467 -34.13 -4.48 -4.07
CA ASN A 467 -34.83 -3.37 -4.73
C ASN A 467 -35.10 -3.59 -6.22
N TYR A 468 -34.68 -4.71 -6.83
CA TYR A 468 -34.67 -4.92 -8.28
C TYR A 468 -35.94 -4.45 -9.01
N ASP A 469 -37.12 -4.77 -8.46
CA ASP A 469 -38.42 -4.46 -9.06
C ASP A 469 -38.88 -3.00 -8.83
N HIS A 470 -38.21 -2.29 -7.91
CA HIS A 470 -38.53 -0.93 -7.44
C HIS A 470 -37.32 0.01 -7.40
N LEU A 471 -36.28 -0.29 -8.19
CA LEU A 471 -35.04 0.51 -8.25
C LEU A 471 -35.38 1.99 -8.55
N PRO A 472 -34.68 2.94 -7.92
CA PRO A 472 -34.75 4.37 -8.28
C PRO A 472 -34.17 4.58 -9.68
N ASP A 473 -34.33 5.78 -10.25
CA ASP A 473 -33.84 6.08 -11.60
C ASP A 473 -32.30 6.07 -11.67
N HIS A 474 -31.64 6.57 -10.62
CA HIS A 474 -30.17 6.66 -10.55
C HIS A 474 -29.66 6.19 -9.18
N MET A 475 -28.55 5.47 -9.18
CA MET A 475 -27.88 4.99 -7.98
C MET A 475 -26.40 5.36 -8.01
N LEU A 476 -25.87 5.76 -6.86
CA LEU A 476 -24.44 5.82 -6.60
C LEU A 476 -24.09 4.80 -5.51
N PHE A 477 -23.04 4.04 -5.77
CA PHE A 477 -22.47 3.07 -4.85
C PHE A 477 -21.12 3.63 -4.38
N ILE A 478 -21.01 3.89 -3.08
CA ILE A 478 -19.84 4.56 -2.48
C ILE A 478 -19.41 3.92 -1.15
N HIS A 479 -18.23 4.28 -0.68
CA HIS A 479 -17.77 3.98 0.68
C HIS A 479 -18.31 5.01 1.70
N SER A 480 -18.19 4.70 2.99
CA SER A 480 -18.77 5.47 4.10
C SER A 480 -18.05 6.78 4.43
N SER A 481 -16.72 6.83 4.32
CA SER A 481 -15.91 7.97 4.72
C SER A 481 -16.03 9.14 3.74
N ARG A 482 -16.26 10.35 4.30
CA ARG A 482 -16.28 11.60 3.51
C ARG A 482 -14.94 11.86 2.83
N TYR A 483 -13.87 11.82 3.63
CA TYR A 483 -12.51 12.02 3.17
C TYR A 483 -11.85 10.66 3.05
N GLN A 484 -11.49 10.27 1.84
CA GLN A 484 -10.84 9.01 1.54
C GLN A 484 -10.12 9.08 0.21
N TRP A 485 -8.93 8.48 0.13
CA TRP A 485 -8.09 8.51 -1.07
C TRP A 485 -8.75 7.95 -2.33
N HIS A 486 -9.87 7.23 -2.19
CA HIS A 486 -10.67 6.75 -3.31
C HIS A 486 -11.47 7.86 -4.03
N ASN A 487 -11.48 9.09 -3.52
CA ASN A 487 -12.21 10.22 -4.10
C ASN A 487 -11.28 11.07 -4.97
N ASP A 488 -11.71 11.34 -6.20
CA ASP A 488 -10.97 12.11 -7.23
C ASP A 488 -11.04 13.65 -7.02
N ASP A 489 -10.81 14.05 -5.78
CA ASP A 489 -10.72 15.42 -5.32
C ASP A 489 -9.34 15.67 -4.69
N PRO A 490 -8.74 16.87 -4.83
CA PRO A 490 -7.43 17.16 -4.25
C PRO A 490 -7.37 16.92 -2.74
N TYR A 491 -8.47 17.19 -2.03
CA TYR A 491 -8.59 16.93 -0.59
C TYR A 491 -9.18 15.56 -0.27
N TYR A 492 -9.34 14.71 -1.28
CA TYR A 492 -9.99 13.41 -1.16
C TYR A 492 -11.42 13.51 -0.61
N ASP A 493 -12.09 14.66 -0.78
CA ASP A 493 -13.44 14.92 -0.29
C ASP A 493 -14.50 14.44 -1.30
N GLY A 494 -15.39 13.56 -0.86
CA GLY A 494 -16.48 13.05 -1.69
C GLY A 494 -17.59 14.07 -1.95
N VAL A 495 -17.76 15.07 -1.07
CA VAL A 495 -18.84 16.07 -1.18
C VAL A 495 -18.78 16.91 -2.47
N PRO A 496 -17.65 17.58 -2.81
CA PRO A 496 -17.58 18.41 -4.01
C PRO A 496 -17.78 17.60 -5.29
N MET A 497 -17.35 16.34 -5.29
CA MET A 497 -17.49 15.40 -6.39
C MET A 497 -18.97 15.02 -6.57
N ILE A 498 -19.61 14.43 -5.56
CA ILE A 498 -21.01 13.97 -5.67
C ILE A 498 -21.98 15.11 -6.01
N ASN A 499 -21.74 16.33 -5.50
CA ASN A 499 -22.55 17.50 -5.87
C ASN A 499 -22.38 17.96 -7.33
N ARG A 500 -21.26 17.59 -7.96
CA ARG A 500 -20.96 17.84 -9.38
C ARG A 500 -21.35 16.70 -10.30
N PHE A 501 -21.80 15.58 -9.75
CA PHE A 501 -22.10 14.38 -10.52
C PHE A 501 -23.14 14.66 -11.62
N GLN A 502 -22.77 14.35 -12.87
CA GLN A 502 -23.60 14.64 -14.04
C GLN A 502 -24.59 13.49 -14.29
N ILE A 503 -25.75 13.58 -13.65
CA ILE A 503 -26.88 12.66 -13.88
C ILE A 503 -27.24 12.50 -15.37
N PRO A 504 -27.28 13.55 -16.22
CA PRO A 504 -27.59 13.39 -17.63
C PRO A 504 -26.61 12.46 -18.36
N TYR A 505 -25.32 12.53 -18.03
CA TYR A 505 -24.32 11.65 -18.61
C TYR A 505 -24.51 10.20 -18.12
N LEU A 506 -24.76 10.00 -16.82
CA LEU A 506 -25.10 8.67 -16.30
C LEU A 506 -26.32 8.07 -17.00
N GLU A 507 -27.36 8.85 -17.26
CA GLU A 507 -28.55 8.38 -17.95
C GLU A 507 -28.27 7.99 -19.41
N GLU A 508 -27.34 8.70 -20.06
CA GLU A 508 -26.88 8.42 -21.43
C GLU A 508 -26.09 7.09 -21.52
N VAL A 509 -25.09 6.90 -20.66
CA VAL A 509 -24.18 5.74 -20.76
C VAL A 509 -24.55 4.56 -19.87
N GLY A 510 -25.37 4.80 -18.85
CA GLY A 510 -25.93 3.81 -17.94
C GLY A 510 -24.99 3.37 -16.80
N TYR A 511 -23.68 3.43 -16.99
CA TYR A 511 -22.67 3.15 -15.94
C TYR A 511 -21.50 4.12 -16.07
N VAL A 512 -21.01 4.61 -14.93
CA VAL A 512 -19.76 5.40 -14.83
C VAL A 512 -18.97 4.97 -13.61
N ASN A 513 -17.65 4.85 -13.76
CA ASN A 513 -16.74 4.80 -12.60
C ASN A 513 -16.66 6.20 -11.98
N LEU A 514 -16.63 6.31 -10.65
CA LEU A 514 -16.47 7.61 -9.97
C LEU A 514 -15.01 8.08 -9.92
N ARG A 515 -14.09 7.30 -10.47
CA ARG A 515 -12.67 7.62 -10.58
C ARG A 515 -12.30 7.84 -12.04
N CYS A 516 -11.63 8.96 -12.30
CA CYS A 516 -11.18 9.37 -13.63
C CYS A 516 -9.66 9.27 -13.79
N ALA A 517 -8.89 9.43 -12.71
CA ALA A 517 -7.46 9.19 -12.74
C ALA A 517 -7.16 7.70 -12.96
N TRP A 518 -6.21 7.40 -13.84
CA TRP A 518 -5.83 6.02 -14.19
C TRP A 518 -4.97 5.34 -13.14
N VAL A 519 -4.48 6.09 -12.16
CA VAL A 519 -3.55 5.56 -11.15
C VAL A 519 -4.23 4.44 -10.34
N LEU A 520 -3.71 3.20 -10.45
CA LEU A 520 -4.31 1.94 -10.00
C LEU A 520 -5.52 1.47 -10.85
N GLY A 521 -5.36 0.33 -11.53
CA GLY A 521 -6.42 -0.35 -12.26
C GLY A 521 -6.45 -0.14 -13.78
N CYS A 522 -5.89 0.95 -14.29
CA CYS A 522 -5.83 1.27 -15.72
C CYS A 522 -4.38 1.34 -16.24
N PRO A 523 -4.12 1.02 -17.52
CA PRO A 523 -5.09 0.58 -18.55
C PRO A 523 -5.44 -0.91 -18.46
N GLU A 524 -4.55 -1.74 -17.93
CA GLU A 524 -4.68 -3.18 -17.83
C GLU A 524 -4.14 -3.59 -16.46
N GLU A 525 -5.02 -4.05 -15.57
CA GLU A 525 -4.66 -4.45 -14.21
C GLU A 525 -4.52 -5.97 -14.10
N ILE A 526 -5.49 -6.69 -14.67
CA ILE A 526 -5.59 -8.14 -14.55
C ILE A 526 -5.47 -8.71 -15.95
N HIS A 527 -4.57 -9.67 -16.14
CA HIS A 527 -4.48 -10.46 -17.36
C HIS A 527 -4.88 -11.91 -17.06
N PRO A 528 -6.18 -12.27 -17.14
CA PRO A 528 -6.71 -13.52 -16.59
C PRO A 528 -6.04 -14.82 -17.08
N MET A 529 -5.39 -14.76 -18.24
CA MET A 529 -4.76 -15.92 -18.89
C MET A 529 -3.24 -15.99 -18.69
N THR A 530 -2.60 -14.86 -18.37
CA THR A 530 -1.13 -14.75 -18.30
C THR A 530 -0.62 -14.38 -16.92
N ASP A 531 -1.47 -13.75 -16.10
CA ASP A 531 -1.24 -13.62 -14.67
C ASP A 531 -1.37 -15.03 -14.06
N SER A 532 -0.24 -15.63 -13.67
CA SER A 532 -0.21 -17.00 -13.16
C SER A 532 -0.91 -17.14 -11.81
N ASP A 533 -1.47 -18.34 -11.60
CA ASP A 533 -2.24 -18.86 -10.45
C ASP A 533 -1.50 -18.88 -9.09
N ILE A 534 -0.43 -18.12 -8.92
CA ILE A 534 0.55 -18.39 -7.87
C ILE A 534 0.36 -17.48 -6.65
N ASP A 535 -0.42 -16.40 -6.76
CA ASP A 535 -0.71 -15.55 -5.60
C ASP A 535 -2.04 -14.87 -5.51
N VAL A 536 -2.44 -14.66 -4.25
CA VAL A 536 -3.63 -14.00 -3.74
C VAL A 536 -3.71 -12.50 -4.12
N VAL A 537 -2.95 -12.07 -5.12
CA VAL A 537 -2.87 -10.66 -5.49
C VAL A 537 -2.65 -10.43 -6.99
N HIS A 538 -2.21 -11.44 -7.76
CA HIS A 538 -2.46 -11.46 -9.20
C HIS A 538 -3.67 -12.35 -9.40
N ALA A 539 -4.82 -11.71 -9.45
CA ALA A 539 -6.07 -12.41 -9.58
C ALA A 539 -6.18 -13.12 -10.94
N GLY A 540 -5.17 -13.28 -11.79
CA GLY A 540 -5.29 -13.86 -13.13
C GLY A 540 -6.21 -15.07 -13.23
N ALA A 541 -5.80 -16.17 -12.62
CA ALA A 541 -6.57 -17.39 -12.67
C ALA A 541 -7.69 -17.50 -11.60
N TYR A 542 -7.56 -16.81 -10.46
CA TYR A 542 -8.68 -16.61 -9.53
C TYR A 542 -9.84 -15.81 -10.14
N PHE A 543 -9.52 -14.76 -10.88
CA PHE A 543 -10.38 -13.91 -11.70
C PHE A 543 -10.83 -14.67 -12.91
N MET A 544 -10.00 -15.48 -13.58
CA MET A 544 -10.48 -16.36 -14.65
C MET A 544 -11.59 -17.29 -14.14
N ASN A 545 -11.37 -17.94 -13.00
CA ASN A 545 -12.32 -18.87 -12.40
C ASN A 545 -13.55 -18.13 -11.85
N GLY A 546 -13.34 -17.00 -11.18
CA GLY A 546 -14.40 -16.09 -10.74
C GLY A 546 -15.23 -15.58 -11.92
N PHE A 547 -14.59 -15.06 -12.95
CA PHE A 547 -15.20 -14.60 -14.19
C PHE A 547 -16.01 -15.70 -14.87
N LYS A 548 -15.50 -16.93 -14.97
CA LYS A 548 -16.28 -18.07 -15.49
C LYS A 548 -17.52 -18.36 -14.65
N ALA A 549 -17.44 -18.20 -13.32
CA ALA A 549 -18.58 -18.40 -12.42
C ALA A 549 -19.60 -17.25 -12.51
N LEU A 550 -19.13 -16.00 -12.64
CA LEU A 550 -19.96 -14.81 -12.78
C LEU A 550 -20.62 -14.79 -14.17
N PHE A 551 -19.84 -14.99 -15.24
CA PHE A 551 -20.21 -14.89 -16.64
C PHE A 551 -20.13 -16.24 -17.38
N PRO A 552 -20.96 -17.23 -17.02
CA PRO A 552 -20.90 -18.56 -17.61
C PRO A 552 -21.13 -18.51 -19.12
N GLY A 553 -20.25 -19.17 -19.87
CA GLY A 553 -20.32 -19.21 -21.35
C GLY A 553 -19.74 -17.99 -22.06
N THR A 554 -19.21 -17.01 -21.34
CA THR A 554 -18.52 -15.84 -21.93
C THR A 554 -17.03 -16.12 -22.08
N LYS A 555 -16.41 -15.64 -23.17
CA LYS A 555 -14.95 -15.73 -23.34
C LYS A 555 -14.29 -14.90 -22.22
N VAL A 556 -13.36 -15.52 -21.50
CA VAL A 556 -12.52 -14.80 -20.53
C VAL A 556 -11.69 -13.76 -21.29
N PRO A 557 -11.69 -12.49 -20.84
CA PRO A 557 -10.92 -11.46 -21.51
C PRO A 557 -9.42 -11.68 -21.35
N ASP A 558 -8.64 -11.19 -22.31
CA ASP A 558 -7.18 -11.33 -22.30
C ASP A 558 -6.53 -10.33 -21.31
N ALA A 559 -7.19 -9.19 -21.06
CA ALA A 559 -6.87 -8.20 -20.05
C ALA A 559 -8.15 -7.52 -19.53
N VAL A 560 -8.10 -7.02 -18.30
CA VAL A 560 -9.17 -6.28 -17.62
C VAL A 560 -8.53 -5.07 -16.97
N GLY A 561 -9.15 -3.91 -17.17
CA GLY A 561 -8.69 -2.67 -16.57
C GLY A 561 -9.83 -1.70 -16.36
N VAL A 562 -9.83 -1.04 -15.22
CA VAL A 562 -10.76 0.01 -14.82
C VAL A 562 -10.14 0.71 -13.62
N SER A 563 -10.28 2.03 -13.50
CA SER A 563 -9.79 2.74 -12.32
C SER A 563 -10.36 2.12 -11.04
N CYS A 564 -9.49 1.85 -10.07
CA CYS A 564 -9.80 1.12 -8.84
C CYS A 564 -11.03 1.63 -8.06
N CYS A 565 -11.46 0.76 -7.14
CA CYS A 565 -12.02 1.04 -5.82
C CYS A 565 -13.55 0.93 -5.71
N ALA A 566 -14.19 0.23 -6.65
CA ALA A 566 -15.60 -0.15 -6.62
C ALA A 566 -16.63 0.96 -6.36
N GLN A 567 -16.28 2.24 -6.57
CA GLN A 567 -17.24 3.35 -6.48
C GLN A 567 -17.75 3.71 -7.88
N PHE A 568 -19.06 3.60 -8.09
CA PHE A 568 -19.65 3.78 -9.41
C PHE A 568 -21.09 4.29 -9.37
N GLY A 569 -21.51 4.91 -10.47
CA GLY A 569 -22.90 5.28 -10.73
C GLY A 569 -23.56 4.33 -11.73
N VAL A 570 -24.84 4.00 -11.51
CA VAL A 570 -25.62 3.17 -12.42
C VAL A 570 -27.03 3.74 -12.59
N ALA A 571 -27.51 3.76 -13.83
CA ALA A 571 -28.90 4.06 -14.14
C ALA A 571 -29.79 2.83 -13.97
N ARG A 572 -31.07 3.03 -13.65
CA ARG A 572 -32.06 1.95 -13.48
C ARG A 572 -32.09 1.01 -14.67
N TRP A 573 -32.19 1.59 -15.86
CA TRP A 573 -32.33 0.81 -17.09
C TRP A 573 -31.14 -0.11 -17.31
N LYS A 574 -29.93 0.34 -16.93
CA LYS A 574 -28.69 -0.43 -17.04
C LYS A 574 -28.67 -1.66 -16.13
N ILE A 575 -29.16 -1.54 -14.89
CA ILE A 575 -29.33 -2.71 -14.00
C ILE A 575 -30.34 -3.70 -14.58
N LEU A 576 -31.43 -3.19 -15.17
CA LEU A 576 -32.52 -4.02 -15.70
C LEU A 576 -32.20 -4.73 -17.02
N GLU A 577 -31.12 -4.36 -17.71
CA GLU A 577 -30.62 -5.12 -18.88
C GLU A 577 -30.24 -6.55 -18.50
N ARG A 578 -29.89 -6.78 -17.23
CA ARG A 578 -29.49 -8.07 -16.72
C ARG A 578 -30.54 -8.62 -15.76
N PRO A 579 -31.02 -9.87 -15.93
CA PRO A 579 -32.08 -10.41 -15.09
C PRO A 579 -31.65 -10.52 -13.62
N LYS A 580 -32.60 -10.34 -12.70
CA LYS A 580 -32.41 -10.49 -11.24
C LYS A 580 -31.65 -11.75 -10.83
N SER A 581 -31.85 -12.85 -11.55
CA SER A 581 -31.20 -14.15 -11.32
C SER A 581 -29.67 -14.10 -11.45
N ASP A 582 -29.13 -13.18 -12.26
CA ASP A 582 -27.68 -13.01 -12.39
C ASP A 582 -27.08 -12.36 -11.16
N TYR A 583 -27.71 -11.29 -10.64
CA TYR A 583 -27.29 -10.67 -9.39
C TYR A 583 -27.36 -11.66 -8.22
N GLN A 584 -28.41 -12.50 -8.19
CA GLN A 584 -28.53 -13.59 -7.22
C GLN A 584 -27.40 -14.63 -7.37
N ARG A 585 -27.00 -14.95 -8.61
CA ARG A 585 -25.84 -15.82 -8.87
C ARG A 585 -24.53 -15.22 -8.36
N TYR A 586 -24.31 -13.92 -8.59
CA TYR A 586 -23.11 -13.22 -8.08
C TYR A 586 -23.05 -13.26 -6.56
N LYS A 587 -24.18 -12.94 -5.90
CA LYS A 587 -24.28 -13.00 -4.43
C LYS A 587 -24.08 -14.42 -3.90
N LYS A 588 -24.63 -15.42 -4.59
CA LYS A 588 -24.45 -16.83 -4.25
C LYS A 588 -22.99 -17.24 -4.35
N TRP A 589 -22.31 -16.93 -5.46
CA TRP A 589 -20.88 -17.20 -5.63
C TRP A 589 -20.06 -16.56 -4.51
N LEU A 590 -20.34 -15.30 -4.17
CA LEU A 590 -19.62 -14.58 -3.13
C LEU A 590 -19.80 -15.20 -1.73
N LEU A 591 -20.96 -15.80 -1.45
CA LEU A 591 -21.24 -16.50 -0.19
C LEU A 591 -20.56 -17.88 -0.11
N GLU A 592 -20.51 -18.58 -1.25
CA GLU A 592 -20.10 -19.99 -1.36
C GLU A 592 -18.64 -20.19 -1.74
N THR A 593 -17.97 -19.18 -2.31
CA THR A 593 -16.57 -19.29 -2.70
C THR A 593 -15.65 -19.48 -1.48
N ASP A 594 -14.66 -20.37 -1.62
CA ASP A 594 -13.62 -20.62 -0.62
C ASP A 594 -12.55 -19.51 -0.60
N LEU A 595 -12.59 -18.57 -1.55
CA LEU A 595 -11.69 -17.42 -1.57
C LEU A 595 -11.90 -16.55 -0.33
N ASP A 596 -10.85 -15.92 0.14
CA ASP A 596 -10.94 -14.99 1.28
C ASP A 596 -11.69 -13.69 0.93
N ASP A 597 -11.96 -12.86 1.92
CA ASP A 597 -12.71 -11.61 1.75
C ASP A 597 -12.06 -10.67 0.71
N ALA A 598 -10.73 -10.48 0.81
CA ALA A 598 -9.98 -9.56 -0.02
C ALA A 598 -9.96 -9.99 -1.50
N MET A 599 -9.67 -11.25 -1.78
CA MET A 599 -9.60 -11.79 -3.13
C MET A 599 -10.97 -11.81 -3.81
N SER A 600 -12.00 -12.31 -3.11
CA SER A 600 -13.36 -12.31 -3.66
C SER A 600 -13.89 -10.88 -3.91
N GLY A 601 -13.50 -9.92 -3.06
CA GLY A 601 -13.79 -8.50 -3.25
C GLY A 601 -13.11 -7.95 -4.50
N ARG A 602 -11.81 -8.23 -4.70
CA ARG A 602 -11.05 -7.79 -5.88
C ARG A 602 -11.63 -8.32 -7.19
N ILE A 603 -12.07 -9.59 -7.22
CA ILE A 603 -12.74 -10.15 -8.41
C ILE A 603 -14.01 -9.37 -8.73
N MET A 604 -14.81 -9.05 -7.71
CA MET A 604 -16.04 -8.27 -7.91
C MET A 604 -15.75 -6.82 -8.32
N GLU A 605 -14.77 -6.17 -7.69
CA GLU A 605 -14.31 -4.82 -8.01
C GLU A 605 -14.01 -4.67 -9.50
N TYR A 606 -13.18 -5.56 -10.04
CA TYR A 606 -12.82 -5.59 -11.47
C TYR A 606 -13.86 -6.28 -12.35
N SER A 607 -15.03 -6.64 -11.83
CA SER A 607 -16.14 -7.18 -12.60
C SER A 607 -17.31 -6.20 -12.76
N TRP A 608 -17.40 -5.14 -11.96
CA TRP A 608 -18.57 -4.26 -11.94
C TRP A 608 -18.88 -3.62 -13.29
N HIS A 609 -17.90 -3.04 -13.98
CA HIS A 609 -18.10 -2.44 -15.28
C HIS A 609 -18.60 -3.46 -16.32
N MET A 610 -18.08 -4.68 -16.29
CA MET A 610 -18.53 -5.78 -17.15
C MET A 610 -19.90 -6.35 -16.75
N ILE A 611 -20.24 -6.35 -15.46
CA ILE A 611 -21.62 -6.66 -14.99
C ILE A 611 -22.60 -5.69 -15.64
N PHE A 612 -22.21 -4.42 -15.81
CA PHE A 612 -22.99 -3.39 -16.50
C PHE A 612 -22.65 -3.26 -17.99
N GLY A 613 -22.07 -4.30 -18.61
CA GLY A 613 -21.96 -4.39 -20.06
C GLY A 613 -20.91 -3.50 -20.71
N MET A 614 -19.96 -2.98 -19.92
CA MET A 614 -18.78 -2.29 -20.46
C MET A 614 -17.72 -3.29 -20.92
N GLU A 615 -16.81 -2.82 -21.80
CA GLU A 615 -15.67 -3.60 -22.28
C GLU A 615 -14.73 -4.00 -21.14
N PRO A 616 -13.99 -5.12 -21.25
CA PRO A 616 -13.07 -5.57 -20.21
C PRO A 616 -12.04 -4.53 -19.77
N ILE A 617 -11.55 -3.73 -20.72
CA ILE A 617 -10.75 -2.53 -20.46
C ILE A 617 -11.66 -1.31 -20.61
N HIS A 618 -11.99 -0.67 -19.50
CA HIS A 618 -12.83 0.52 -19.42
C HIS A 618 -12.07 1.65 -18.72
N CYS A 619 -11.14 2.25 -19.45
CA CYS A 619 -10.27 3.34 -19.01
C CYS A 619 -10.49 4.56 -19.91
N PRO A 620 -11.55 5.37 -19.67
CA PRO A 620 -11.80 6.57 -20.46
C PRO A 620 -10.68 7.58 -20.28
N ASP A 621 -10.45 8.41 -21.29
CA ASP A 621 -9.52 9.55 -21.19
C ASP A 621 -9.84 10.42 -19.97
N ALA A 622 -8.83 10.77 -19.18
CA ALA A 622 -9.03 11.47 -17.92
C ALA A 622 -9.77 12.81 -18.10
N ALA A 623 -9.42 13.59 -19.13
CA ALA A 623 -10.06 14.88 -19.41
C ALA A 623 -11.54 14.71 -19.76
N GLU A 624 -11.84 13.71 -20.61
CA GLU A 624 -13.20 13.38 -20.98
C GLU A 624 -14.01 12.90 -19.77
N CYS A 625 -13.43 12.04 -18.94
CA CYS A 625 -14.08 11.53 -17.73
C CYS A 625 -14.40 12.68 -16.76
N TYR A 626 -13.44 13.53 -16.41
CA TYR A 626 -13.69 14.66 -15.51
C TYR A 626 -14.73 15.63 -16.06
N CYS A 627 -14.70 15.90 -17.38
CA CYS A 627 -15.70 16.75 -18.01
C CYS A 627 -17.11 16.12 -17.95
N LYS A 628 -17.24 14.86 -18.37
CA LYS A 628 -18.55 14.22 -18.53
C LYS A 628 -19.16 13.73 -17.23
N VAL A 629 -18.35 13.20 -16.29
CA VAL A 629 -18.81 12.66 -15.00
C VAL A 629 -18.96 13.79 -13.97
N TRP A 630 -18.03 14.74 -13.95
CA TRP A 630 -17.93 15.76 -12.90
C TRP A 630 -18.15 17.20 -13.39
N GLY A 631 -18.40 17.43 -14.68
CA GLY A 631 -18.57 18.78 -15.22
C GLY A 631 -17.29 19.64 -15.18
N LEU A 632 -16.13 19.02 -14.97
CA LEU A 632 -14.82 19.68 -14.88
C LEU A 632 -14.11 19.60 -16.23
N CYS A 633 -14.51 20.47 -17.17
CA CYS A 633 -14.06 20.38 -18.57
C CYS A 633 -12.81 21.20 -18.89
N ASP A 634 -12.47 22.19 -18.06
CA ASP A 634 -11.37 23.12 -18.30
C ASP A 634 -10.11 22.72 -17.50
N LEU A 635 -9.75 21.44 -17.56
CA LEU A 635 -8.59 20.89 -16.86
C LEU A 635 -7.41 20.70 -17.83
N ASN A 636 -6.19 20.87 -17.31
CA ASN A 636 -4.98 20.50 -18.05
C ASN A 636 -4.69 19.03 -17.78
N CYS A 637 -4.81 18.18 -18.79
CA CYS A 637 -4.77 16.73 -18.63
C CYS A 637 -3.87 16.06 -19.65
N SER A 638 -3.28 14.96 -19.22
CA SER A 638 -2.83 13.88 -20.10
C SER A 638 -4.00 12.90 -20.34
N PRO A 639 -3.83 11.85 -21.15
CA PRO A 639 -4.85 10.82 -21.28
C PRO A 639 -5.15 10.04 -19.99
N TRP A 640 -4.22 10.04 -19.03
CA TRP A 640 -4.29 9.20 -17.82
C TRP A 640 -4.56 9.98 -16.53
N ASP A 641 -4.28 11.28 -16.49
CA ASP A 641 -4.48 12.13 -15.32
C ASP A 641 -4.71 13.60 -15.68
N CYS A 642 -5.12 14.39 -14.69
CA CYS A 642 -5.25 15.84 -14.79
C CYS A 642 -4.46 16.51 -13.68
N GLU A 643 -3.73 17.58 -14.02
CA GLU A 643 -3.00 18.39 -13.06
C GLU A 643 -3.94 18.87 -11.95
N ASP A 644 -3.43 18.89 -10.71
CA ASP A 644 -4.13 19.43 -9.55
C ASP A 644 -5.51 18.80 -9.26
N ARG A 645 -5.75 17.57 -9.74
CA ARG A 645 -7.01 16.84 -9.49
C ARG A 645 -6.86 15.70 -8.51
N TYR A 646 -5.93 14.80 -8.80
CA TYR A 646 -5.73 13.61 -8.00
C TYR A 646 -4.27 13.25 -8.03
N ILE A 647 -3.72 13.06 -6.83
CA ILE A 647 -2.39 12.50 -6.63
C ILE A 647 -2.63 11.30 -5.72
N LEU A 648 -2.01 10.16 -6.00
CA LEU A 648 -2.09 9.02 -5.09
C LEU A 648 -1.47 9.43 -3.74
N PRO A 649 -2.21 9.42 -2.62
CA PRO A 649 -1.64 9.85 -1.36
C PRO A 649 -0.54 8.90 -0.92
N PRO A 650 0.42 9.38 -0.11
CA PRO A 650 1.49 8.55 0.43
C PRO A 650 0.98 7.46 1.39
N PHE A 651 -0.30 7.52 1.80
CA PHE A 651 -0.95 6.61 2.74
C PHE A 651 -2.41 6.34 2.34
N SER A 652 -2.90 5.14 2.61
CA SER A 652 -4.32 4.79 2.40
C SER A 652 -5.26 5.39 3.47
N ASN A 653 -4.73 5.93 4.57
CA ASN A 653 -5.51 6.62 5.60
C ASN A 653 -5.07 8.07 5.67
N LEU A 654 -6.03 8.98 5.70
CA LEU A 654 -5.75 10.41 5.80
C LEU A 654 -5.32 10.78 7.23
N PRO A 655 -4.52 11.84 7.44
CA PRO A 655 -4.05 12.28 8.75
C PRO A 655 -5.19 12.57 9.72
N GLU A 656 -4.94 12.39 11.02
CA GLU A 656 -5.87 12.87 12.03
C GLU A 656 -6.01 14.40 11.95
N GLY A 657 -7.24 14.89 11.83
CA GLY A 657 -7.52 16.32 11.63
C GLY A 657 -7.61 16.76 10.16
N TRP A 658 -7.44 15.84 9.19
CA TRP A 658 -7.75 16.11 7.79
C TRP A 658 -9.19 16.59 7.61
N PRO A 659 -9.47 17.57 6.74
CA PRO A 659 -8.59 18.20 5.76
C PRO A 659 -7.82 19.43 6.27
N TYR A 660 -7.93 19.78 7.55
CA TYR A 660 -7.33 21.01 8.09
C TYR A 660 -5.89 20.82 8.57
N ILE A 661 -5.47 19.58 8.75
CA ILE A 661 -4.11 19.20 9.12
C ILE A 661 -3.59 18.28 8.01
N GLY A 662 -2.45 18.65 7.42
CA GLY A 662 -1.82 17.88 6.34
C GLY A 662 -0.87 16.82 6.84
N TRP A 663 -0.15 16.23 5.89
CA TRP A 663 0.59 14.99 6.13
C TRP A 663 1.75 15.17 7.12
N ASN A 664 2.33 16.38 7.20
CA ASN A 664 3.41 16.73 8.14
C ASN A 664 2.89 17.48 9.39
N GLY A 665 1.57 17.47 9.64
CA GLY A 665 0.95 18.20 10.74
C GLY A 665 0.79 19.70 10.49
N GLU A 666 1.05 20.17 9.27
CA GLU A 666 0.90 21.55 8.86
C GLU A 666 -0.58 21.94 8.77
N PRO A 667 -0.95 23.18 9.17
CA PRO A 667 -2.28 23.70 8.92
C PRO A 667 -2.55 23.85 7.42
N GLN A 668 -3.70 23.37 6.99
CA GLN A 668 -4.20 23.51 5.62
C GLN A 668 -5.48 24.34 5.61
N ASP A 669 -5.74 25.00 4.48
CA ASP A 669 -7.02 25.65 4.21
C ASP A 669 -7.74 24.97 3.03
N PRO A 670 -8.65 24.01 3.30
CA PRO A 670 -9.44 23.32 2.28
C PRO A 670 -10.32 24.26 1.43
N THR A 671 -10.50 25.51 1.87
CA THR A 671 -11.32 26.50 1.16
C THR A 671 -10.52 27.31 0.15
N ALA A 672 -9.18 27.33 0.26
CA ALA A 672 -8.29 28.09 -0.62
C ALA A 672 -8.22 27.52 -2.05
N ARG A 673 -8.69 26.28 -2.27
CA ARG A 673 -8.60 25.51 -3.52
C ARG A 673 -7.18 25.20 -3.98
N ASP A 674 -6.20 25.39 -3.11
CA ASP A 674 -4.85 24.91 -3.33
C ASP A 674 -4.84 23.37 -3.20
N VAL A 675 -4.03 22.69 -4.01
CA VAL A 675 -3.82 21.25 -3.84
C VAL A 675 -3.07 21.02 -2.53
N PRO A 676 -3.47 20.04 -1.70
CA PRO A 676 -2.70 19.70 -0.51
C PRO A 676 -1.22 19.47 -0.85
N GLU A 677 -0.31 19.88 0.03
CA GLU A 677 1.08 19.44 -0.09
C GLU A 677 1.11 17.92 0.10
N VAL A 678 1.33 17.21 -1.01
CA VAL A 678 1.50 15.76 -1.02
C VAL A 678 3.00 15.49 -0.95
N ILE A 679 3.42 14.56 -0.09
CA ILE A 679 4.83 14.20 0.09
C ILE A 679 5.36 13.70 -1.27
N PHE A 680 6.16 14.54 -1.93
CA PHE A 680 7.08 14.12 -2.99
C PHE A 680 8.39 13.77 -2.29
#